data_AF-A0A4X1T3V8-F1
#
_entry.id   AF-A0A4X1T3V8-F1
#
_cell.length_a   1.000
_cell.length_b   1.000
_cell.length_c   1.000
_cell.angle_alpha   90.00
_cell.angle_beta   90.00
_cell.angle_gamma   90.00
#
_symmetry.space_group_name_H-M   'P 1'
#
loop_
_entity.id
_entity.type
_entity.pdbx_description
1 polymer ?
#
loop_
_entity_poly.entity_id
_entity_poly.type
_entity_poly.pdbx_seq_one_letter_code
_entity_poly.pdbx_strand_id
1 'polypeptide(L)'
;MSARGVAVLLSWLSCCGSALWRYSSNSPNYRIFSTRSTIKLEYEGTLFSEWSVPRTCSIKNKSSPKTELRCSSPGVQTIRPIVTGPDLEEERYLSVDVSHTCFLWYYNVINFIHNLTQVVTVWIYDPENADPNELLRNANEPSLNSIILSKQFATLGQKPTIQTFLERKVYFPHRQMKNGAWQITIPMNSDVLKEIEGNQVAFQDCFIADILFLLTTPLLTMPEIPGFLPISSPQGSQLIADWAACVPSSVVVVADMETFQTNNSFHTWTRIRVPPNILTDDERHSVSDVTLSEDGIFFLINDILYIKKFSAFTRLGEDVNLPNGGIIGITSRKWCWVKYLLKDKGRRSNMAVWTENEVYLGYTSLEFVKIITTEKLKELLNLSSAATLTIHNVEYTGHPLELAVLLNYCMTCNAIKKIYLAIYNEDTKQWVYQDFALDVTIDTFLIPHFIYSAMPELILQDKHRIYYYYHNFTDTGVVQTPTEFGNLSSLSHNSIIHDVFIDYYGNIMVKMENNVMFYFKINIKDALKLHLWTNSTIKSLISLNSSGQIYLIYVFENGTVHPQEYPLKLEAQSVTFNTKEKCPFMAFHNNIFGVFYFLDKGQNLTVWAQIVYLENIGLYIIVESYGPNILEKKDHVHYEIASGYCTKTMTITFSQNINYEAVDDYFKLQHENTGLLLVRVRPSDYAKTCPVAPKVFQIAVGCDAGKFIAVKGFNKKECLHYDFFYIIEKSYLRTRPSKHLRVQYNWEKYGCPLRVDFREKFHPLIQLYNENGYVEDVEVNFIVWEIHGRDDYSFNTTMKKSGCLNEAQTWKSMTKLNKHLPLEEAWGPENYKHCFSYAIGKPGDLNQPYEIINKSNHNHLVWPLDHSGMYVFRVKILDPNYSFCNLTTIFAIETFGMIPSPSAYLVAAFLFLLMLLFFTILVLSYFHYMRIYREYIYVPFYKSERKPKNN
;
A
#
# COMPACT_ATOMS: atom_id res chain seq x y z
N MET A 1 -31.00 58.23 25.45
CA MET A 1 -31.17 56.83 25.94
C MET A 1 -30.70 56.78 27.39
N SER A 2 -31.51 56.23 28.31
CA SER A 2 -31.13 56.19 29.73
C SER A 2 -29.98 55.21 29.97
N ALA A 3 -29.13 55.47 30.97
CA ALA A 3 -28.04 54.56 31.36
C ALA A 3 -28.54 53.14 31.69
N ARG A 4 -29.81 53.00 32.10
CA ARG A 4 -30.49 51.70 32.26
C ARG A 4 -30.77 50.99 30.93
N GLY A 5 -31.11 51.72 29.87
CA GLY A 5 -31.31 51.16 28.53
C GLY A 5 -30.02 50.64 27.90
N VAL A 6 -28.88 51.28 28.19
CA VAL A 6 -27.55 50.85 27.73
C VAL A 6 -27.03 49.66 28.53
N ALA A 7 -27.30 49.59 29.85
CA ALA A 7 -26.95 48.44 30.68
C ALA A 7 -27.77 47.19 30.35
N VAL A 8 -29.06 47.34 29.99
CA VAL A 8 -29.90 46.21 29.53
C VAL A 8 -29.48 45.74 28.13
N LEU A 9 -29.10 46.65 27.22
CA LEU A 9 -28.53 46.28 25.92
C LEU A 9 -27.16 45.60 26.05
N LEU A 10 -26.29 46.08 26.93
CA LEU A 10 -24.99 45.45 27.20
C LEU A 10 -25.12 44.10 27.93
N SER A 11 -26.13 43.95 28.80
CA SER A 11 -26.47 42.67 29.45
C SER A 11 -27.10 41.67 28.48
N TRP A 12 -27.86 42.12 27.47
CA TRP A 12 -28.36 41.26 26.40
C TRP A 12 -27.27 40.88 25.40
N LEU A 13 -26.35 41.81 25.09
CA LEU A 13 -25.17 41.55 24.26
C LEU A 13 -24.14 40.63 24.95
N SER A 14 -24.09 40.59 26.29
CA SER A 14 -23.27 39.61 27.03
C SER A 14 -23.96 38.28 27.31
N CYS A 15 -25.25 38.11 26.96
CA CYS A 15 -26.01 36.87 27.20
C CYS A 15 -25.92 35.84 26.07
N CYS A 16 -25.27 36.15 24.95
CA CYS A 16 -25.21 35.25 23.79
C CYS A 16 -23.96 34.34 23.75
N GLY A 17 -23.21 34.23 24.85
CA GLY A 17 -22.28 33.12 25.01
C GLY A 17 -23.03 31.94 25.61
N SER A 18 -23.54 31.03 24.76
CA SER A 18 -24.02 29.73 25.23
C SER A 18 -22.93 29.11 26.11
N ALA A 19 -23.26 28.72 27.34
CA ALA A 19 -22.26 28.10 28.18
C ALA A 19 -21.82 26.76 27.57
N LEU A 20 -20.54 26.44 27.74
CA LEU A 20 -19.95 25.25 27.15
C LEU A 20 -19.47 24.37 28.29
N TRP A 21 -19.67 23.07 28.17
CA TRP A 21 -19.02 22.15 29.07
C TRP A 21 -18.39 20.99 28.32
N ARG A 22 -17.26 20.52 28.84
CA ARG A 22 -16.38 19.55 28.21
C ARG A 22 -15.95 18.52 29.24
N TYR A 23 -15.43 17.42 28.73
CA TYR A 23 -14.79 16.42 29.56
C TYR A 23 -13.53 15.88 28.89
N SER A 24 -12.60 15.41 29.71
CA SER A 24 -11.37 14.76 29.25
C SER A 24 -10.97 13.64 30.21
N SER A 25 -10.03 12.79 29.79
CA SER A 25 -9.40 11.78 30.64
C SER A 25 -7.89 11.83 30.50
N ASN A 26 -7.17 11.18 31.42
CA ASN A 26 -5.72 11.00 31.31
C ASN A 26 -5.33 9.94 30.28
N SER A 27 -6.28 9.09 29.84
CA SER A 27 -6.03 8.14 28.75
C SER A 27 -6.21 8.82 27.39
N PRO A 28 -5.17 8.88 26.53
CA PRO A 28 -5.28 9.47 25.20
C PRO A 28 -6.21 8.68 24.28
N ASN A 29 -6.55 7.44 24.66
CA ASN A 29 -7.27 6.55 23.76
C ASN A 29 -8.79 6.76 23.78
N TYR A 30 -9.37 7.49 24.75
CA TYR A 30 -10.82 7.55 25.03
C TYR A 30 -11.55 6.22 24.77
N ARG A 31 -10.85 5.09 24.96
CA ARG A 31 -11.36 3.73 24.74
C ARG A 31 -12.19 3.39 25.96
N ILE A 32 -13.34 4.09 26.01
CA ILE A 32 -14.41 4.05 27.00
C ILE A 32 -13.95 4.49 28.39
N PHE A 33 -14.78 5.28 29.09
CA PHE A 33 -14.53 5.52 30.51
C PHE A 33 -14.61 4.18 31.22
N SER A 34 -13.66 3.87 32.08
CA SER A 34 -13.76 2.67 32.92
C SER A 34 -14.12 3.05 34.34
N THR A 35 -14.49 2.06 35.14
CA THR A 35 -14.65 2.24 36.60
C THR A 35 -13.37 2.68 37.32
N ARG A 36 -12.22 2.69 36.64
CA ARG A 36 -10.92 3.15 37.15
C ARG A 36 -10.52 4.55 36.65
N SER A 37 -11.18 5.05 35.60
CA SER A 37 -10.77 6.26 34.91
C SER A 37 -11.13 7.52 35.71
N THR A 38 -10.19 8.46 35.79
CA THR A 38 -10.50 9.83 36.24
C THR A 38 -11.07 10.62 35.06
N ILE A 39 -12.29 11.14 35.23
CA ILE A 39 -12.97 12.00 34.26
C ILE A 39 -12.84 13.44 34.74
N LYS A 40 -12.20 14.30 33.96
CA LYS A 40 -12.09 15.74 34.25
C LYS A 40 -13.26 16.44 33.59
N LEU A 41 -14.03 17.20 34.36
CA LEU A 41 -15.15 18.00 33.88
C LEU A 41 -14.72 19.48 33.87
N GLU A 42 -15.09 20.19 32.82
CA GLU A 42 -14.85 21.63 32.67
C GLU A 42 -16.11 22.32 32.18
N TYR A 43 -16.50 23.39 32.84
CA TYR A 43 -17.58 24.29 32.44
C TYR A 43 -17.04 25.70 32.19
N GLU A 44 -17.45 26.30 31.09
CA GLU A 44 -17.10 27.63 30.62
C GLU A 44 -18.40 28.48 30.58
N GLY A 45 -18.57 29.32 31.59
CA GLY A 45 -19.72 30.22 31.72
C GLY A 45 -19.81 30.83 33.12
N THR A 46 -20.50 31.96 33.24
CA THR A 46 -20.59 32.74 34.50
C THR A 46 -21.74 32.30 35.41
N LEU A 47 -22.69 31.52 34.89
CA LEU A 47 -23.89 31.08 35.59
C LEU A 47 -23.74 29.71 36.27
N PHE A 48 -22.54 29.14 36.32
CA PHE A 48 -22.33 27.81 36.92
C PHE A 48 -22.67 27.79 38.42
N SER A 49 -23.45 26.80 38.86
CA SER A 49 -23.79 26.59 40.27
C SER A 49 -23.16 25.32 40.82
N GLU A 50 -23.54 24.15 40.30
CA GLU A 50 -23.03 22.86 40.75
C GLU A 50 -23.21 21.76 39.69
N TRP A 51 -22.47 20.66 39.81
CA TRP A 51 -22.64 19.48 38.95
C TRP A 51 -23.71 18.53 39.49
N SER A 52 -24.69 18.17 38.67
CA SER A 52 -25.59 17.04 38.92
C SER A 52 -24.93 15.74 38.46
N VAL A 53 -24.69 14.83 39.39
CA VAL A 53 -24.05 13.52 39.14
C VAL A 53 -24.81 12.40 39.87
N PRO A 54 -24.86 11.18 39.31
CA PRO A 54 -25.58 10.06 39.91
C PRO A 54 -24.84 9.53 41.14
N ARG A 55 -25.55 8.84 42.05
CA ARG A 55 -24.97 8.29 43.30
C ARG A 55 -23.85 7.26 43.08
N THR A 56 -23.83 6.66 41.89
CA THR A 56 -22.84 5.71 41.40
C THR A 56 -21.49 6.35 41.06
N CYS A 57 -21.42 7.69 41.02
CA CYS A 57 -20.19 8.43 40.78
C CYS A 57 -19.87 9.37 41.95
N SER A 58 -18.58 9.51 42.27
CA SER A 58 -18.04 10.44 43.24
C SER A 58 -17.37 11.63 42.54
N ILE A 59 -17.71 12.83 42.98
CA ILE A 59 -17.16 14.09 42.46
C ILE A 59 -16.35 14.79 43.53
N LYS A 60 -15.17 15.31 43.18
CA LYS A 60 -14.22 15.89 44.14
C LYS A 60 -14.71 17.23 44.71
N ASN A 61 -15.14 18.14 43.84
CA ASN A 61 -15.76 19.40 44.23
C ASN A 61 -16.96 19.68 43.31
N LYS A 62 -18.17 19.59 43.87
CA LYS A 62 -19.43 19.73 43.11
C LYS A 62 -19.69 21.16 42.64
N SER A 63 -19.21 22.16 43.39
CA SER A 63 -19.42 23.59 43.11
C SER A 63 -18.30 24.23 42.30
N SER A 64 -17.28 23.46 41.90
CA SER A 64 -16.21 23.97 41.04
C SER A 64 -16.54 23.72 39.57
N PRO A 65 -16.42 24.73 38.68
CA PRO A 65 -16.61 24.56 37.24
C PRO A 65 -15.57 23.62 36.62
N LYS A 66 -14.41 23.45 37.27
CA LYS A 66 -13.39 22.45 36.92
C LYS A 66 -13.27 21.43 38.04
N THR A 67 -13.53 20.16 37.77
CA THR A 67 -13.55 19.13 38.81
C THR A 67 -13.27 17.73 38.27
N GLU A 68 -13.08 16.77 39.16
CA GLU A 68 -12.79 15.37 38.85
C GLU A 68 -13.96 14.49 39.28
N LEU A 69 -14.36 13.58 38.40
CA LEU A 69 -15.43 12.61 38.58
C LEU A 69 -14.85 11.19 38.45
N ARG A 70 -15.28 10.28 39.34
CA ARG A 70 -14.98 8.84 39.28
C ARG A 70 -16.26 8.04 39.44
N CYS A 71 -16.47 7.02 38.62
CA CYS A 71 -17.67 6.19 38.68
C CYS A 71 -17.31 4.76 39.09
N SER A 72 -17.95 4.24 40.14
CA SER A 72 -17.59 2.92 40.70
C SER A 72 -18.37 1.75 40.09
N SER A 73 -19.49 2.04 39.41
CA SER A 73 -20.31 1.04 38.72
C SER A 73 -20.27 1.23 37.20
N PRO A 74 -20.21 0.14 36.41
CA PRO A 74 -20.39 0.23 34.97
C PRO A 74 -21.83 0.62 34.61
N GLY A 75 -22.01 1.13 33.39
CA GLY A 75 -23.28 1.61 32.86
C GLY A 75 -23.21 3.06 32.38
N VAL A 76 -24.33 3.56 31.88
CA VAL A 76 -24.46 4.93 31.40
C VAL A 76 -24.76 5.87 32.57
N GLN A 77 -23.97 6.92 32.71
CA GLN A 77 -24.04 7.89 33.81
C GLN A 77 -24.49 9.26 33.26
N THR A 78 -25.62 9.78 33.77
CA THR A 78 -26.15 11.08 33.33
C THR A 78 -25.51 12.21 34.13
N ILE A 79 -24.86 13.15 33.43
CA ILE A 79 -24.16 14.29 34.03
C ILE A 79 -24.71 15.58 33.44
N ARG A 80 -24.92 16.58 34.30
CA ARG A 80 -25.43 17.89 33.89
C ARG A 80 -24.85 19.00 34.76
N PRO A 81 -24.39 20.14 34.22
CA PRO A 81 -24.16 21.33 35.01
C PRO A 81 -25.49 21.99 35.40
N ILE A 82 -25.64 22.41 36.65
CA ILE A 82 -26.76 23.21 37.14
C ILE A 82 -26.32 24.67 37.13
N VAL A 83 -27.14 25.53 36.55
CA VAL A 83 -26.87 26.97 36.40
C VAL A 83 -27.86 27.83 37.18
N THR A 84 -27.42 29.02 37.60
CA THR A 84 -28.25 30.03 38.27
C THR A 84 -29.01 30.87 37.22
N GLY A 85 -29.96 30.25 36.53
CA GLY A 85 -30.80 30.89 35.52
C GLY A 85 -32.02 30.05 35.12
N PRO A 86 -32.95 30.58 34.31
CA PRO A 86 -34.08 29.81 33.78
C PRO A 86 -33.66 28.77 32.73
N ASP A 87 -32.45 28.89 32.18
CA ASP A 87 -31.94 28.04 31.11
C ASP A 87 -31.48 26.68 31.66
N LEU A 88 -31.93 25.60 31.01
CA LEU A 88 -31.48 24.25 31.27
C LEU A 88 -30.30 23.93 30.35
N GLU A 89 -29.14 23.64 30.95
CA GLU A 89 -27.97 23.16 30.22
C GLU A 89 -28.13 21.71 29.74
N GLU A 90 -27.44 21.37 28.65
CA GLU A 90 -27.50 20.03 28.04
C GLU A 90 -26.97 18.93 28.96
N GLU A 91 -27.71 17.82 29.03
CA GLU A 91 -27.30 16.57 29.68
C GLU A 91 -26.40 15.75 28.75
N ARG A 92 -25.36 15.13 29.33
CA ARG A 92 -24.57 14.11 28.63
C ARG A 92 -24.66 12.77 29.33
N TYR A 93 -24.66 11.71 28.52
CA TYR A 93 -24.78 10.32 28.96
C TYR A 93 -23.45 9.60 28.73
N LEU A 94 -22.63 9.53 29.77
CA LEU A 94 -21.29 8.95 29.66
C LEU A 94 -21.34 7.43 29.90
N SER A 95 -20.95 6.63 28.91
CA SER A 95 -20.84 5.18 29.06
C SER A 95 -19.57 4.82 29.82
N VAL A 96 -19.73 4.12 30.96
CA VAL A 96 -18.63 3.62 31.80
C VAL A 96 -18.61 2.09 31.76
N ASP A 97 -17.49 1.48 31.37
CA ASP A 97 -17.33 0.03 31.26
C ASP A 97 -16.45 -0.57 32.36
N VAL A 98 -16.54 -1.89 32.55
CA VAL A 98 -15.54 -2.64 33.32
C VAL A 98 -14.40 -3.01 32.37
N SER A 99 -13.27 -2.31 32.49
CA SER A 99 -12.08 -2.60 31.68
C SER A 99 -11.03 -3.35 32.50
N HIS A 100 -10.51 -4.43 31.95
CA HIS A 100 -9.30 -5.09 32.43
C HIS A 100 -8.03 -4.47 31.83
N THR A 101 -8.17 -3.46 30.99
CA THR A 101 -7.05 -2.74 30.38
C THR A 101 -6.75 -1.50 31.19
N CYS A 102 -5.63 -1.51 31.92
CA CYS A 102 -5.25 -0.43 32.83
C CYS A 102 -3.98 0.29 32.38
N PHE A 103 -3.11 -0.40 31.66
CA PHE A 103 -1.82 0.12 31.23
C PHE A 103 -1.78 0.31 29.72
N LEU A 104 -0.95 1.24 29.28
CA LEU A 104 -0.81 1.57 27.86
C LEU A 104 0.65 1.50 27.44
N TRP A 105 0.87 1.20 26.16
CA TRP A 105 2.15 1.39 25.51
C TRP A 105 2.40 2.88 25.27
N TYR A 106 3.55 3.36 25.73
CA TYR A 106 4.14 4.60 25.29
C TYR A 106 5.24 4.29 24.27
N TYR A 107 5.39 5.12 23.25
CA TYR A 107 6.49 5.01 22.31
C TYR A 107 7.08 6.38 21.96
N ASN A 108 8.38 6.39 21.72
CA ASN A 108 9.14 7.51 21.18
C ASN A 108 9.95 7.04 19.96
N VAL A 109 10.08 7.87 18.93
CA VAL A 109 10.71 7.51 17.66
C VAL A 109 11.89 8.42 17.38
N ILE A 110 13.04 7.81 17.11
CA ILE A 110 14.24 8.50 16.61
C ILE A 110 14.47 8.09 15.17
N ASN A 111 14.54 9.08 14.28
CA ASN A 111 14.68 8.90 12.84
C ASN A 111 16.16 9.06 12.42
N PHE A 112 16.72 8.05 11.75
CA PHE A 112 18.07 8.08 11.18
C PHE A 112 17.99 8.14 9.65
N ILE A 113 17.89 9.35 9.11
CA ILE A 113 17.68 9.60 7.67
C ILE A 113 18.82 9.03 6.81
N HIS A 114 20.07 9.05 7.31
CA HIS A 114 21.25 8.60 6.55
C HIS A 114 21.20 7.13 6.14
N ASN A 115 20.62 6.28 7.01
CA ASN A 115 20.54 4.83 6.82
C ASN A 115 19.09 4.36 6.62
N LEU A 116 18.13 5.29 6.51
CA LEU A 116 16.69 5.00 6.39
C LEU A 116 16.19 4.05 7.48
N THR A 117 16.61 4.25 8.72
CA THR A 117 16.18 3.43 9.87
C THR A 117 15.53 4.29 10.95
N GLN A 118 14.59 3.67 11.67
CA GLN A 118 13.90 4.25 12.81
C GLN A 118 14.14 3.39 14.03
N VAL A 119 14.47 4.03 15.15
CA VAL A 119 14.56 3.37 16.45
C VAL A 119 13.35 3.78 17.25
N VAL A 120 12.48 2.82 17.53
CA VAL A 120 11.30 2.99 18.37
C VAL A 120 11.65 2.54 19.78
N THR A 121 11.59 3.48 20.73
CA THR A 121 11.75 3.22 22.16
C THR A 121 10.36 3.07 22.76
N VAL A 122 10.07 1.93 23.37
CA VAL A 122 8.74 1.57 23.89
C VAL A 122 8.83 1.30 25.39
N TRP A 123 7.86 1.77 26.15
CA TRP A 123 7.70 1.45 27.58
C TRP A 123 6.22 1.40 27.97
N ILE A 124 5.94 0.90 29.18
CA ILE A 124 4.59 0.79 29.74
C ILE A 124 4.40 1.94 30.72
N TYR A 125 3.25 2.60 30.64
CA TYR A 125 2.85 3.63 31.60
C TYR A 125 1.42 3.41 32.08
N ASP A 126 1.14 3.93 33.28
CA ASP A 126 -0.19 3.95 33.89
C ASP A 126 -0.79 5.35 33.72
N PRO A 127 -1.85 5.53 32.91
CA PRO A 127 -2.46 6.84 32.67
C PRO A 127 -2.93 7.56 33.94
N GLU A 128 -3.27 6.84 35.01
CA GLU A 128 -3.75 7.46 36.25
C GLU A 128 -2.60 7.96 37.15
N ASN A 129 -1.37 7.46 36.94
CA ASN A 129 -0.19 7.76 37.74
C ASN A 129 1.02 8.25 36.92
N ALA A 130 0.79 8.60 35.64
CA ALA A 130 1.82 9.02 34.70
C ALA A 130 2.34 10.43 34.99
N ASP A 131 3.57 10.70 34.55
CA ASP A 131 4.12 12.05 34.55
C ASP A 131 3.34 12.95 33.57
N PRO A 132 3.16 14.27 33.84
CA PRO A 132 2.50 15.17 32.90
C PRO A 132 3.09 15.15 31.48
N ASN A 133 4.41 14.92 31.32
CA ASN A 133 5.02 14.82 30.00
C ASN A 133 4.62 13.54 29.26
N GLU A 134 4.40 12.43 29.96
CA GLU A 134 3.90 11.18 29.37
C GLU A 134 2.43 11.35 28.95
N LEU A 135 1.61 12.04 29.77
CA LEU A 135 0.22 12.34 29.43
C LEU A 135 0.10 13.26 28.20
N LEU A 136 0.98 14.25 28.09
CA LEU A 136 1.04 15.18 26.96
C LEU A 136 1.76 14.61 25.73
N ARG A 137 2.24 13.36 25.78
CA ARG A 137 3.06 12.70 24.74
C ARG A 137 4.33 13.46 24.33
N ASN A 138 4.92 14.17 25.29
CA ASN A 138 6.17 14.93 25.12
C ASN A 138 7.38 14.28 25.82
N ALA A 139 7.17 13.13 26.48
CA ALA A 139 8.24 12.42 27.18
C ALA A 139 9.19 11.74 26.19
N ASN A 140 10.49 12.05 26.32
CA ASN A 140 11.56 11.38 25.57
C ASN A 140 12.04 10.09 26.25
N GLU A 141 11.89 10.00 27.57
CA GLU A 141 12.29 8.89 28.43
C GLU A 141 11.18 8.54 29.43
N PRO A 142 11.11 7.29 29.92
CA PRO A 142 10.09 6.87 30.89
C PRO A 142 10.25 7.57 32.25
N SER A 143 9.14 7.92 32.88
CA SER A 143 9.13 8.40 34.27
C SER A 143 9.57 7.30 35.25
N LEU A 144 9.94 7.66 36.49
CA LEU A 144 10.35 6.68 37.51
C LEU A 144 9.28 5.59 37.73
N ASN A 145 8.00 5.97 37.73
CA ASN A 145 6.88 5.04 37.85
C ASN A 145 6.83 4.07 36.65
N SER A 146 6.89 4.61 35.42
CA SER A 146 6.90 3.83 34.18
C SER A 146 8.11 2.89 34.08
N ILE A 147 9.28 3.29 34.59
CA ILE A 147 10.49 2.45 34.65
C ILE A 147 10.24 1.22 35.53
N ILE A 148 9.68 1.41 36.72
CA ILE A 148 9.41 0.33 37.67
C ILE A 148 8.36 -0.61 37.09
N LEU A 149 7.26 -0.05 36.58
CA LEU A 149 6.16 -0.80 35.97
C LEU A 149 6.65 -1.65 34.78
N SER A 150 7.40 -1.04 33.87
CA SER A 150 7.94 -1.73 32.69
C SER A 150 8.90 -2.86 33.07
N LYS A 151 9.77 -2.65 34.08
CA LYS A 151 10.64 -3.70 34.63
C LYS A 151 9.85 -4.86 35.23
N GLN A 152 8.78 -4.59 35.97
CA GLN A 152 7.92 -5.63 36.54
C GLN A 152 7.26 -6.47 35.44
N PHE A 153 6.65 -5.82 34.44
CA PHE A 153 6.09 -6.52 33.30
C PHE A 153 7.14 -7.34 32.54
N ALA A 154 8.33 -6.79 32.33
CA ALA A 154 9.44 -7.52 31.70
C ALA A 154 9.80 -8.80 32.48
N THR A 155 9.83 -8.75 33.81
CA THR A 155 10.08 -9.94 34.65
C THR A 155 8.97 -10.97 34.59
N LEU A 156 7.72 -10.55 34.35
CA LEU A 156 6.56 -11.43 34.16
C LEU A 156 6.47 -12.01 32.73
N GLY A 157 7.48 -11.78 31.89
CA GLY A 157 7.56 -12.32 30.53
C GLY A 157 6.95 -11.41 29.46
N GLN A 158 6.68 -10.14 29.78
CA GLN A 158 6.16 -9.19 28.79
C GLN A 158 7.26 -8.77 27.81
N LYS A 159 6.93 -8.74 26.52
CA LYS A 159 7.83 -8.33 25.45
C LYS A 159 7.04 -7.64 24.33
N PRO A 160 7.24 -6.32 24.10
CA PRO A 160 6.57 -5.64 23.00
C PRO A 160 7.14 -6.12 21.67
N THR A 161 6.28 -6.30 20.67
CA THR A 161 6.66 -6.53 19.27
C THR A 161 5.94 -5.51 18.40
N ILE A 162 6.58 -5.08 17.31
CA ILE A 162 5.94 -4.20 16.34
C ILE A 162 5.56 -5.01 15.12
N GLN A 163 4.26 -5.09 14.84
CA GLN A 163 3.73 -5.73 13.65
C GLN A 163 3.38 -4.69 12.60
N THR A 164 3.60 -5.03 11.34
CA THR A 164 3.25 -4.18 10.20
C THR A 164 2.11 -4.79 9.39
N PHE A 165 1.21 -3.96 8.87
CA PHE A 165 -0.04 -4.44 8.27
C PHE A 165 0.12 -4.85 6.80
N LEU A 166 0.87 -4.08 6.01
CA LEU A 166 1.04 -4.34 4.57
C LEU A 166 1.99 -5.51 4.32
N GLU A 167 3.13 -5.53 5.00
CA GLU A 167 4.20 -6.51 4.79
C GLU A 167 4.10 -7.71 5.73
N ARG A 168 3.23 -7.66 6.76
CA ARG A 168 3.10 -8.68 7.82
C ARG A 168 4.43 -9.02 8.51
N LYS A 169 5.31 -8.03 8.64
CA LYS A 169 6.61 -8.20 9.30
C LYS A 169 6.46 -7.98 10.79
N VAL A 170 7.17 -8.79 11.56
CA VAL A 170 7.24 -8.68 13.02
C VAL A 170 8.65 -8.26 13.41
N TYR A 171 8.74 -7.11 14.08
CA TYR A 171 10.00 -6.57 14.58
C TYR A 171 10.10 -6.82 16.08
N PHE A 172 11.22 -7.41 16.48
CA PHE A 172 11.49 -7.77 17.86
C PHE A 172 12.41 -6.76 18.53
N PRO A 173 12.25 -6.53 19.85
CA PRO A 173 13.10 -5.64 20.61
C PRO A 173 14.50 -6.24 20.80
N HIS A 174 15.47 -5.35 21.00
CA HIS A 174 16.83 -5.73 21.35
C HIS A 174 16.86 -6.58 22.63
N ARG A 175 17.87 -7.45 22.76
CA ARG A 175 17.97 -8.41 23.87
C ARG A 175 18.02 -7.76 25.25
N GLN A 176 18.53 -6.54 25.37
CA GLN A 176 18.65 -5.84 26.65
C GLN A 176 17.72 -4.64 26.70
N MET A 177 16.92 -4.58 27.76
CA MET A 177 16.13 -3.41 28.12
C MET A 177 17.06 -2.35 28.75
N LYS A 178 16.94 -1.10 28.31
CA LYS A 178 17.75 0.02 28.83
C LYS A 178 16.82 0.98 29.58
N ASN A 179 17.15 1.31 30.83
CA ASN A 179 16.39 2.25 31.65
C ASN A 179 14.87 2.00 31.68
N GLY A 180 14.42 0.74 31.72
CA GLY A 180 12.98 0.44 31.75
C GLY A 180 12.27 0.53 30.39
N ALA A 181 12.99 0.71 29.29
CA ALA A 181 12.42 0.78 27.95
C ALA A 181 13.05 -0.24 26.98
N TRP A 182 12.24 -0.75 26.06
CA TRP A 182 12.65 -1.60 24.96
C TRP A 182 12.99 -0.74 23.74
N GLN A 183 14.04 -1.11 23.01
CA GLN A 183 14.38 -0.48 21.74
C GLN A 183 14.12 -1.46 20.60
N ILE A 184 13.45 -1.02 19.54
CA ILE A 184 13.14 -1.80 18.34
C ILE A 184 13.63 -1.00 17.14
N THR A 185 14.49 -1.60 16.30
CA THR A 185 14.94 -0.97 15.06
C THR A 185 14.11 -1.46 13.89
N ILE A 186 13.59 -0.53 13.10
CA ILE A 186 12.70 -0.78 11.97
C ILE A 186 13.23 0.02 10.77
N PRO A 187 13.24 -0.54 9.54
CA PRO A 187 13.51 0.24 8.34
C PRO A 187 12.39 1.26 8.09
N MET A 188 12.74 2.45 7.59
CA MET A 188 11.77 3.38 6.99
C MET A 188 11.25 2.73 5.71
N ASN A 189 10.01 2.25 5.74
CA ASN A 189 9.38 1.57 4.60
C ASN A 189 8.00 2.17 4.30
N SER A 190 7.41 1.69 3.22
CA SER A 190 6.07 2.10 2.78
C SER A 190 4.94 1.61 3.71
N ASP A 191 5.24 0.71 4.65
CA ASP A 191 4.28 0.16 5.62
C ASP A 191 4.09 1.09 6.82
N VAL A 192 3.32 2.15 6.61
CA VAL A 192 3.16 3.24 7.58
C VAL A 192 2.38 2.82 8.83
N LEU A 193 1.35 2.01 8.69
CA LEU A 193 0.50 1.59 9.81
C LEU A 193 1.14 0.42 10.54
N LYS A 194 1.35 0.57 11.85
CA LYS A 194 2.00 -0.43 12.70
C LYS A 194 1.23 -0.62 14.00
N GLU A 195 1.33 -1.80 14.59
CA GLU A 195 0.75 -2.12 15.89
C GLU A 195 1.84 -2.54 16.88
N ILE A 196 1.79 -2.01 18.10
CA ILE A 196 2.59 -2.54 19.22
C ILE A 196 1.73 -3.56 19.95
N GLU A 197 2.15 -4.81 19.91
CA GLU A 197 1.53 -5.92 20.63
C GLU A 197 2.44 -6.43 21.74
N GLY A 198 1.82 -6.85 22.83
CA GLY A 198 2.49 -7.57 23.92
C GLY A 198 2.08 -9.03 24.02
N ASN A 199 2.86 -9.80 24.76
CA ASN A 199 2.37 -11.05 25.32
C ASN A 199 1.20 -10.76 26.29
N GLN A 200 0.25 -11.69 26.37
CA GLN A 200 -0.89 -11.60 27.29
C GLN A 200 -0.43 -11.87 28.73
N VAL A 201 0.08 -10.83 29.38
CA VAL A 201 0.58 -10.85 30.76
C VAL A 201 -0.27 -9.90 31.59
N ALA A 202 -0.80 -10.39 32.71
CA ALA A 202 -1.55 -9.58 33.66
C ALA A 202 -0.69 -9.17 34.85
N PHE A 203 -0.87 -7.94 35.32
CA PHE A 203 -0.34 -7.46 36.60
C PHE A 203 -1.50 -6.83 37.39
N GLN A 204 -1.80 -7.35 38.59
CA GLN A 204 -2.95 -6.90 39.40
C GLN A 204 -4.29 -6.93 38.63
N ASP A 205 -4.55 -8.03 37.93
CA ASP A 205 -5.73 -8.24 37.08
C ASP A 205 -5.89 -7.21 35.94
N CYS A 206 -4.79 -6.56 35.55
CA CYS A 206 -4.73 -5.59 34.47
C CYS A 206 -3.81 -6.03 33.33
N PHE A 207 -4.28 -5.79 32.11
CA PHE A 207 -3.55 -5.98 30.86
C PHE A 207 -3.11 -4.63 30.27
N ILE A 208 -2.22 -4.73 29.29
CA ILE A 208 -1.77 -3.60 28.46
C ILE A 208 -2.59 -3.59 27.17
N ALA A 209 -3.05 -2.42 26.74
CA ALA A 209 -3.75 -2.28 25.47
C ALA A 209 -2.76 -2.31 24.31
N ASP A 210 -3.07 -3.08 23.25
CA ASP A 210 -2.39 -2.93 21.97
C ASP A 210 -2.69 -1.54 21.38
N ILE A 211 -1.67 -0.95 20.75
CA ILE A 211 -1.75 0.41 20.18
C ILE A 211 -1.40 0.40 18.70
N LEU A 212 -2.33 0.91 17.90
CA LEU A 212 -2.10 1.27 16.51
C LEU A 212 -1.47 2.65 16.43
N PHE A 213 -0.44 2.78 15.61
CA PHE A 213 0.23 4.05 15.38
C PHE A 213 0.77 4.14 13.96
N LEU A 214 0.85 5.36 13.44
CA LEU A 214 1.46 5.64 12.15
C LEU A 214 2.94 5.94 12.35
N LEU A 215 3.80 5.14 11.74
CA LEU A 215 5.24 5.35 11.71
C LEU A 215 5.64 5.70 10.28
N THR A 216 5.55 6.98 9.96
CA THR A 216 5.85 7.57 8.65
C THR A 216 7.32 7.97 8.54
N THR A 217 7.82 8.12 7.31
CA THR A 217 9.00 8.95 7.05
C THR A 217 8.61 10.40 7.40
N PRO A 218 9.32 11.08 8.30
CA PRO A 218 8.95 12.43 8.71
C PRO A 218 9.05 13.38 7.50
N LEU A 219 7.92 13.95 7.09
CA LEU A 219 7.93 15.08 6.16
C LEU A 219 8.55 16.27 6.88
N LEU A 220 9.60 16.83 6.29
CA LEU A 220 10.23 18.03 6.82
C LEU A 220 9.28 19.21 6.63
N THR A 221 9.09 20.00 7.70
CA THR A 221 8.32 21.25 7.61
C THR A 221 9.18 22.35 6.99
N MET A 222 8.55 23.27 6.26
CA MET A 222 9.25 24.41 5.68
C MET A 222 9.85 25.27 6.80
N PRO A 223 11.13 25.69 6.68
CA PRO A 223 11.77 26.55 7.67
C PRO A 223 11.17 27.96 7.60
N GLU A 224 11.07 28.61 8.77
CA GLU A 224 10.73 30.03 8.84
C GLU A 224 11.98 30.85 8.47
N ILE A 225 11.94 31.54 7.33
CA ILE A 225 13.06 32.34 6.82
C ILE A 225 12.85 33.81 7.26
N PRO A 226 13.82 34.43 7.97
CA PRO A 226 13.73 35.82 8.38
C PRO A 226 13.55 36.78 7.18
N GLY A 227 12.65 37.76 7.32
CA GLY A 227 12.36 38.75 6.29
C GLY A 227 11.34 38.32 5.22
N PHE A 228 10.87 37.09 5.26
CA PHE A 228 9.77 36.63 4.42
C PHE A 228 8.42 37.10 4.99
N LEU A 229 7.45 37.31 4.11
CA LEU A 229 6.15 37.89 4.42
C LEU A 229 5.08 36.81 4.63
N PRO A 230 4.05 37.05 5.47
CA PRO A 230 2.97 36.09 5.70
C PRO A 230 2.19 35.78 4.42
N ILE A 231 1.53 34.63 4.39
CA ILE A 231 0.58 34.27 3.34
C ILE A 231 -0.69 33.74 4.02
N SER A 232 -1.86 34.20 3.59
CA SER A 232 -3.12 33.95 4.29
C SER A 232 -4.31 33.95 3.35
N SER A 233 -5.44 33.47 3.88
CA SER A 233 -6.76 33.66 3.27
C SER A 233 -7.27 35.10 3.47
N PRO A 234 -8.33 35.52 2.77
CA PRO A 234 -8.94 36.84 2.96
C PRO A 234 -9.42 37.06 4.39
N GLN A 235 -9.37 38.31 4.86
CA GLN A 235 -9.78 38.66 6.22
C GLN A 235 -11.21 38.18 6.52
N GLY A 236 -11.39 37.51 7.66
CA GLY A 236 -12.67 36.96 8.09
C GLY A 236 -13.01 35.57 7.52
N SER A 237 -12.19 35.02 6.62
CA SER A 237 -12.39 33.67 6.08
C SER A 237 -12.27 32.60 7.16
N GLN A 238 -12.97 31.48 6.95
CA GLN A 238 -12.80 30.27 7.75
C GLN A 238 -11.45 29.60 7.45
N LEU A 239 -11.04 28.63 8.28
CA LEU A 239 -9.81 27.88 8.07
C LEU A 239 -9.91 27.01 6.82
N ILE A 240 -8.86 27.04 6.00
CA ILE A 240 -8.66 26.15 4.86
C ILE A 240 -7.51 25.22 5.21
N ALA A 241 -7.59 23.94 4.87
CA ALA A 241 -6.50 23.02 5.15
C ALA A 241 -6.45 21.87 4.16
N ASP A 242 -5.25 21.29 4.08
CA ASP A 242 -5.03 20.01 3.42
C ASP A 242 -4.03 19.17 4.22
N TRP A 243 -4.11 17.86 4.05
CA TRP A 243 -3.20 16.90 4.68
C TRP A 243 -2.77 15.82 3.70
N ALA A 244 -1.61 15.23 3.97
CA ALA A 244 -1.14 14.13 3.14
C ALA A 244 -1.96 12.85 3.43
N ALA A 245 -2.58 12.25 2.39
CA ALA A 245 -3.45 11.07 2.51
C ALA A 245 -2.88 9.94 3.39
N CYS A 246 -1.59 9.64 3.21
CA CYS A 246 -0.87 8.59 3.93
C CYS A 246 -0.17 9.06 5.21
N VAL A 247 -0.13 10.37 5.44
CA VAL A 247 0.51 11.00 6.60
C VAL A 247 -0.45 12.06 7.17
N PRO A 248 -1.59 11.66 7.76
CA PRO A 248 -2.60 12.61 8.25
C PRO A 248 -2.06 13.55 9.34
N SER A 249 -0.95 13.19 10.01
CA SER A 249 -0.27 14.06 10.96
C SER A 249 0.47 15.25 10.32
N SER A 250 0.63 15.24 8.99
CA SER A 250 1.20 16.34 8.20
C SER A 250 0.08 17.17 7.58
N VAL A 251 -0.11 18.35 8.14
CA VAL A 251 -1.24 19.24 7.81
C VAL A 251 -0.72 20.63 7.54
N VAL A 252 -1.31 21.30 6.55
CA VAL A 252 -1.18 22.74 6.32
C VAL A 252 -2.52 23.39 6.63
N VAL A 253 -2.52 24.47 7.42
CA VAL A 253 -3.71 25.25 7.75
C VAL A 253 -3.47 26.69 7.33
N VAL A 254 -4.30 27.20 6.44
CA VAL A 254 -4.34 28.60 6.01
C VAL A 254 -5.43 29.29 6.83
N ALA A 255 -5.03 30.25 7.65
CA ALA A 255 -5.94 31.16 8.34
C ALA A 255 -5.93 32.53 7.66
N ASP A 256 -6.69 33.49 8.16
CA ASP A 256 -6.78 34.83 7.57
C ASP A 256 -5.66 35.78 8.01
N MET A 257 -4.85 35.35 8.98
CA MET A 257 -3.67 36.09 9.44
C MET A 257 -2.33 35.47 9.00
N GLU A 258 -2.25 34.15 8.85
CA GLU A 258 -1.00 33.42 8.61
C GLU A 258 -1.31 31.98 8.15
N THR A 259 -0.33 31.32 7.54
CA THR A 259 -0.38 29.89 7.21
C THR A 259 0.56 29.09 8.10
N PHE A 260 0.08 27.95 8.59
CA PHE A 260 0.80 27.08 9.52
C PHE A 260 1.00 25.68 8.92
N GLN A 261 2.13 25.05 9.21
CA GLN A 261 2.41 23.67 8.84
C GLN A 261 2.88 22.85 10.05
N THR A 262 2.46 21.59 10.10
CA THR A 262 2.93 20.60 11.07
C THR A 262 3.30 19.30 10.38
N ASN A 263 4.11 18.47 11.04
CA ASN A 263 4.32 17.05 10.70
C ASN A 263 3.95 16.10 11.85
N ASN A 264 3.45 16.64 12.96
CA ASN A 264 3.12 15.90 14.17
C ASN A 264 1.78 16.37 14.78
N SER A 265 0.75 16.53 13.96
CA SER A 265 -0.62 16.85 14.43
C SER A 265 -0.70 18.14 15.27
N PHE A 266 0.10 19.15 14.92
CA PHE A 266 0.18 20.46 15.57
C PHE A 266 0.70 20.46 17.02
N HIS A 267 1.32 19.36 17.49
CA HIS A 267 2.13 19.41 18.72
C HIS A 267 3.27 20.43 18.58
N THR A 268 3.86 20.50 17.38
CA THR A 268 4.76 21.58 16.95
C THR A 268 4.36 22.05 15.56
N TRP A 269 4.66 23.31 15.24
CA TRP A 269 4.32 23.89 13.94
C TRP A 269 5.29 24.99 13.52
N THR A 270 5.34 25.25 12.23
CA THR A 270 6.10 26.36 11.62
C THR A 270 5.17 27.28 10.84
N ARG A 271 5.60 28.54 10.64
CA ARG A 271 4.87 29.51 9.81
C ARG A 271 5.37 29.42 8.38
N ILE A 272 4.43 29.35 7.43
CA ILE A 272 4.74 29.36 6.01
C ILE A 272 4.73 30.81 5.54
N ARG A 273 5.89 31.26 5.05
CA ARG A 273 6.09 32.63 4.56
C ARG A 273 6.72 32.62 3.18
N VAL A 274 6.50 33.71 2.43
CA VAL A 274 6.94 33.88 1.05
C VAL A 274 7.97 35.01 0.92
N PRO A 275 8.93 34.93 -0.03
CA PRO A 275 9.89 36.00 -0.26
C PRO A 275 9.20 37.34 -0.57
N PRO A 276 9.75 38.47 -0.10
CA PRO A 276 9.23 39.79 -0.48
C PRO A 276 9.35 40.02 -1.98
N ASN A 277 8.44 40.84 -2.55
CA ASN A 277 8.38 41.25 -3.95
C ASN A 277 7.89 40.20 -4.97
N ILE A 278 7.58 38.96 -4.56
CA ILE A 278 6.99 37.96 -5.49
C ILE A 278 5.48 38.18 -5.66
N LEU A 279 4.80 38.53 -4.56
CA LEU A 279 3.37 38.82 -4.52
C LEU A 279 3.16 40.23 -3.98
N THR A 280 2.13 40.90 -4.48
CA THR A 280 1.59 42.13 -3.88
C THR A 280 0.95 41.85 -2.53
N ASP A 281 0.70 42.90 -1.74
CA ASP A 281 0.07 42.73 -0.43
C ASP A 281 -1.31 42.08 -0.54
N ASP A 282 -2.12 42.52 -1.49
CA ASP A 282 -3.47 41.98 -1.73
C ASP A 282 -3.41 40.50 -2.15
N GLU A 283 -2.49 40.14 -3.06
CA GLU A 283 -2.32 38.74 -3.50
C GLU A 283 -1.92 37.81 -2.35
N ARG A 284 -1.06 38.27 -1.41
CA ARG A 284 -0.62 37.44 -0.27
C ARG A 284 -1.77 37.05 0.67
N HIS A 285 -2.83 37.86 0.73
CA HIS A 285 -4.00 37.62 1.58
C HIS A 285 -5.20 37.07 0.78
N SER A 286 -4.97 36.54 -0.42
CA SER A 286 -6.01 36.06 -1.33
C SER A 286 -5.92 34.55 -1.62
N VAL A 287 -5.38 33.76 -0.68
CA VAL A 287 -5.38 32.29 -0.82
C VAL A 287 -6.81 31.76 -0.76
N SER A 288 -7.21 31.03 -1.79
CA SER A 288 -8.54 30.43 -1.94
C SER A 288 -8.55 28.92 -1.69
N ASP A 289 -7.44 28.24 -1.95
CA ASP A 289 -7.29 26.80 -1.74
C ASP A 289 -5.81 26.42 -1.52
N VAL A 290 -5.57 25.27 -0.89
CA VAL A 290 -4.23 24.76 -0.59
C VAL A 290 -4.16 23.25 -0.79
N THR A 291 -3.01 22.74 -1.25
CA THR A 291 -2.79 21.31 -1.38
C THR A 291 -1.36 20.92 -0.98
N LEU A 292 -1.21 19.85 -0.22
CA LEU A 292 0.08 19.30 0.20
C LEU A 292 0.48 18.10 -0.67
N SER A 293 1.71 18.11 -1.16
CA SER A 293 2.29 17.04 -1.98
C SER A 293 3.76 16.80 -1.61
N GLU A 294 4.35 15.73 -2.15
CA GLU A 294 5.78 15.43 -2.01
C GLU A 294 6.67 16.54 -2.62
N ASP A 295 6.19 17.23 -3.68
CA ASP A 295 6.94 18.28 -4.36
C ASP A 295 6.97 19.62 -3.57
N GLY A 296 6.01 19.83 -2.65
CA GLY A 296 5.85 21.09 -1.91
C GLY A 296 4.40 21.38 -1.52
N ILE A 297 4.16 22.63 -1.08
CA ILE A 297 2.82 23.14 -0.75
C ILE A 297 2.32 23.98 -1.93
N PHE A 298 1.17 23.64 -2.48
CA PHE A 298 0.52 24.36 -3.57
C PHE A 298 -0.51 25.34 -3.00
N PHE A 299 -0.50 26.56 -3.51
CA PHE A 299 -1.43 27.63 -3.13
C PHE A 299 -2.16 28.13 -4.38
N LEU A 300 -3.49 28.19 -4.33
CA LEU A 300 -4.32 28.82 -5.35
C LEU A 300 -4.61 30.27 -4.95
N ILE A 301 -4.06 31.22 -5.70
CA ILE A 301 -4.13 32.66 -5.42
C ILE A 301 -4.58 33.37 -6.70
N ASN A 302 -5.72 34.06 -6.66
CA ASN A 302 -6.26 34.82 -7.81
C ASN A 302 -6.23 34.02 -9.13
N ASP A 303 -6.78 32.80 -9.11
CA ASP A 303 -6.87 31.87 -10.23
C ASP A 303 -5.53 31.35 -10.79
N ILE A 304 -4.43 31.52 -10.04
CA ILE A 304 -3.07 31.10 -10.42
C ILE A 304 -2.51 30.15 -9.36
N LEU A 305 -1.85 29.09 -9.80
CA LEU A 305 -1.23 28.11 -8.94
C LEU A 305 0.23 28.48 -8.62
N TYR A 306 0.57 28.51 -7.34
CA TYR A 306 1.93 28.72 -6.85
C TYR A 306 2.39 27.50 -6.05
N ILE A 307 3.70 27.22 -6.07
CA ILE A 307 4.31 26.19 -5.24
C ILE A 307 5.37 26.78 -4.29
N LYS A 308 5.25 26.42 -3.00
CA LYS A 308 6.29 26.65 -1.99
C LYS A 308 7.14 25.38 -1.81
N LYS A 309 8.41 25.49 -2.18
CA LYS A 309 9.50 24.53 -1.87
C LYS A 309 10.38 25.07 -0.75
N PHE A 310 11.31 24.26 -0.24
CA PHE A 310 12.23 24.66 0.85
C PHE A 310 12.92 26.01 0.62
N SER A 311 13.43 26.23 -0.59
CA SER A 311 14.23 27.42 -0.94
C SER A 311 13.52 28.38 -1.90
N ALA A 312 12.35 28.04 -2.44
CA ALA A 312 11.73 28.79 -3.53
C ALA A 312 10.21 28.89 -3.37
N PHE A 313 9.66 29.99 -3.87
CA PHE A 313 8.23 30.16 -4.10
C PHE A 313 8.05 30.52 -5.57
N THR A 314 7.39 29.65 -6.32
CA THR A 314 7.39 29.68 -7.79
C THR A 314 5.96 29.73 -8.31
N ARG A 315 5.68 30.66 -9.21
CA ARG A 315 4.45 30.69 -10.00
C ARG A 315 4.51 29.58 -11.04
N LEU A 316 3.46 28.77 -11.14
CA LEU A 316 3.31 27.74 -12.16
C LEU A 316 2.48 28.28 -13.32
N GLY A 317 2.81 27.87 -14.55
CA GLY A 317 2.07 28.23 -15.75
C GLY A 317 2.46 27.36 -16.94
N GLU A 318 2.62 27.98 -18.10
CA GLU A 318 2.87 27.26 -19.36
C GLU A 318 4.16 26.43 -19.35
N ASP A 319 5.15 26.81 -18.53
CA ASP A 319 6.42 26.10 -18.37
C ASP A 319 6.26 24.67 -17.86
N VAL A 320 5.17 24.39 -17.15
CA VAL A 320 4.80 23.07 -16.64
C VAL A 320 3.53 22.52 -17.28
N ASN A 321 3.11 23.05 -18.44
CA ASN A 321 1.86 22.72 -19.16
C ASN A 321 0.56 23.07 -18.39
N LEU A 322 0.60 24.09 -17.53
CA LEU A 322 -0.58 24.67 -16.90
C LEU A 322 -0.97 26.00 -17.57
N PRO A 323 -2.23 26.43 -17.47
CA PRO A 323 -2.62 27.75 -17.94
C PRO A 323 -2.05 28.83 -17.01
N ASN A 324 -1.76 30.01 -17.55
CA ASN A 324 -1.21 31.15 -16.79
C ASN A 324 -2.21 31.80 -15.81
N GLY A 325 -3.49 31.37 -15.83
CA GLY A 325 -4.58 31.82 -14.97
C GLY A 325 -5.89 31.08 -15.29
N GLY A 326 -6.97 31.42 -14.59
CA GLY A 326 -8.29 30.80 -14.78
C GLY A 326 -8.45 29.42 -14.12
N ILE A 327 -7.54 29.06 -13.22
CA ILE A 327 -7.64 27.85 -12.40
C ILE A 327 -8.66 28.10 -11.31
N ILE A 328 -9.70 27.28 -11.25
CA ILE A 328 -10.81 27.46 -10.31
C ILE A 328 -10.79 26.47 -9.15
N GLY A 329 -9.90 25.46 -9.19
CA GLY A 329 -9.75 24.51 -8.09
C GLY A 329 -8.58 23.56 -8.26
N ILE A 330 -8.18 22.99 -7.12
CA ILE A 330 -7.14 21.98 -6.99
C ILE A 330 -7.61 20.87 -6.05
N THR A 331 -7.08 19.66 -6.21
CA THR A 331 -7.39 18.55 -5.31
C THR A 331 -6.27 17.53 -5.27
N SER A 332 -6.07 16.89 -4.14
CA SER A 332 -5.16 15.75 -3.94
C SER A 332 -5.94 14.48 -3.59
N ARG A 333 -5.24 13.35 -3.60
CA ARG A 333 -5.84 12.09 -3.15
C ARG A 333 -6.15 12.15 -1.66
N LYS A 334 -7.37 11.80 -1.26
CA LYS A 334 -7.78 11.73 0.14
C LYS A 334 -7.47 10.38 0.81
N TRP A 335 -7.52 9.29 0.04
CA TRP A 335 -7.35 7.93 0.55
C TRP A 335 -5.93 7.40 0.33
N CYS A 336 -5.35 6.81 1.37
CA CYS A 336 -4.01 6.25 1.31
C CYS A 336 -3.98 4.88 0.64
N TRP A 337 -3.62 4.87 -0.65
CA TRP A 337 -3.34 3.64 -1.39
C TRP A 337 -1.86 3.57 -1.75
N VAL A 338 -1.08 2.86 -0.94
CA VAL A 338 0.39 2.75 -1.09
C VAL A 338 0.78 1.88 -2.29
N LYS A 339 0.12 0.72 -2.45
CA LYS A 339 0.30 -0.18 -3.58
C LYS A 339 -0.92 -0.12 -4.51
N TYR A 340 -0.66 -0.20 -5.81
CA TYR A 340 -1.65 -0.23 -6.89
C TYR A 340 -1.02 -0.92 -8.11
N LEU A 341 -1.85 -1.44 -9.01
CA LEU A 341 -1.43 -2.08 -10.26
C LEU A 341 -1.79 -1.18 -11.44
N LEU A 342 -0.82 -0.82 -12.27
CA LEU A 342 -1.02 -0.22 -13.59
C LEU A 342 -0.67 -1.26 -14.65
N LYS A 343 -1.59 -1.50 -15.59
CA LYS A 343 -1.39 -2.38 -16.75
C LYS A 343 -0.30 -1.85 -17.67
N ASP A 344 -0.32 -0.55 -17.91
CA ASP A 344 0.65 0.13 -18.77
C ASP A 344 1.78 0.77 -17.97
N LYS A 345 2.94 0.93 -18.61
CA LYS A 345 4.03 1.71 -18.02
C LYS A 345 3.57 3.15 -17.84
N GLY A 346 3.33 3.54 -16.60
CA GLY A 346 2.83 4.86 -16.24
C GLY A 346 3.07 5.18 -14.78
N ARG A 347 2.71 6.39 -14.40
CA ARG A 347 2.67 6.84 -13.01
C ARG A 347 1.24 7.19 -12.68
N ARG A 348 0.87 7.01 -11.41
CA ARG A 348 -0.38 7.53 -10.87
C ARG A 348 -0.23 9.02 -10.57
N SER A 349 -1.24 9.82 -10.87
CA SER A 349 -1.27 11.25 -10.53
C SER A 349 -1.36 11.45 -9.02
N ASN A 350 -0.80 12.55 -8.53
CA ASN A 350 -0.84 12.92 -7.10
C ASN A 350 -1.82 14.06 -6.83
N MET A 351 -2.10 14.90 -7.82
CA MET A 351 -3.05 16.01 -7.73
C MET A 351 -3.78 16.24 -9.05
N ALA A 352 -4.92 16.90 -9.00
CA ALA A 352 -5.62 17.38 -10.19
C ALA A 352 -5.86 18.89 -10.06
N VAL A 353 -5.86 19.56 -11.21
CA VAL A 353 -6.07 21.01 -11.36
C VAL A 353 -7.07 21.21 -12.46
N TRP A 354 -8.00 22.14 -12.31
CA TRP A 354 -8.98 22.41 -13.36
C TRP A 354 -9.31 23.89 -13.51
N THR A 355 -9.65 24.23 -14.74
CA THR A 355 -10.28 25.49 -15.11
C THR A 355 -11.77 25.25 -15.37
N GLU A 356 -12.50 26.26 -15.81
CA GLU A 356 -13.88 26.09 -16.26
C GLU A 356 -14.02 25.09 -17.44
N ASN A 357 -12.95 24.91 -18.24
CA ASN A 357 -13.00 24.15 -19.50
C ASN A 357 -11.99 23.00 -19.62
N GLU A 358 -10.97 22.92 -18.77
CA GLU A 358 -9.88 21.95 -18.89
C GLU A 358 -9.57 21.26 -17.56
N VAL A 359 -9.23 19.97 -17.60
CA VAL A 359 -8.76 19.20 -16.43
C VAL A 359 -7.34 18.71 -16.67
N TYR A 360 -6.49 18.85 -15.66
CA TYR A 360 -5.09 18.47 -15.67
C TYR A 360 -4.79 17.48 -14.53
N LEU A 361 -3.97 16.49 -14.82
CA LEU A 361 -3.35 15.62 -13.81
C LEU A 361 -1.92 16.07 -13.56
N GLY A 362 -1.58 16.24 -12.27
CA GLY A 362 -0.22 16.52 -11.81
C GLY A 362 0.47 15.27 -11.30
N TYR A 363 1.69 15.03 -11.76
CA TYR A 363 2.58 13.95 -11.35
C TYR A 363 3.78 14.50 -10.57
N THR A 364 4.56 13.60 -9.96
CA THR A 364 5.80 13.97 -9.26
C THR A 364 6.77 14.72 -10.19
N SER A 365 7.59 15.61 -9.61
CA SER A 365 8.52 16.47 -10.36
C SER A 365 7.84 17.58 -11.19
N LEU A 366 6.62 17.99 -10.82
CA LEU A 366 5.86 19.09 -11.45
C LEU A 366 5.50 18.86 -12.93
N GLU A 367 5.23 17.61 -13.31
CA GLU A 367 4.74 17.30 -14.65
C GLU A 367 3.20 17.36 -14.65
N PHE A 368 2.60 18.31 -15.36
CA PHE A 368 1.15 18.37 -15.55
C PHE A 368 0.77 17.96 -16.97
N VAL A 369 -0.31 17.18 -17.06
CA VAL A 369 -0.85 16.68 -18.33
C VAL A 369 -2.33 17.02 -18.41
N LYS A 370 -2.71 17.73 -19.47
CA LYS A 370 -4.12 17.98 -19.80
C LYS A 370 -4.78 16.68 -20.26
N ILE A 371 -5.80 16.24 -19.54
CA ILE A 371 -6.49 14.96 -19.84
C ILE A 371 -7.76 15.14 -20.66
N ILE A 372 -8.46 16.29 -20.55
CA ILE A 372 -9.71 16.52 -21.28
C ILE A 372 -10.03 18.02 -21.40
N THR A 373 -10.87 18.36 -22.39
CA THR A 373 -11.52 19.68 -22.53
C THR A 373 -13.03 19.50 -22.55
N THR A 374 -13.79 20.53 -22.19
CA THR A 374 -15.26 20.51 -22.24
C THR A 374 -15.80 20.24 -23.64
N GLU A 375 -15.12 20.63 -24.72
CA GLU A 375 -15.57 20.29 -26.08
C GLU A 375 -15.49 18.79 -26.34
N LYS A 376 -14.35 18.16 -26.05
CA LYS A 376 -14.18 16.71 -26.17
C LYS A 376 -15.14 15.95 -25.26
N LEU A 377 -15.40 16.50 -24.07
CA LEU A 377 -16.30 15.88 -23.12
C LEU A 377 -17.76 15.98 -23.57
N LYS A 378 -18.18 17.09 -24.23
CA LYS A 378 -19.49 17.18 -24.91
C LYS A 378 -19.65 16.11 -25.98
N GLU A 379 -18.61 15.86 -26.78
CA GLU A 379 -18.61 14.80 -27.81
C GLU A 379 -18.73 13.41 -27.19
N LEU A 380 -17.94 13.10 -26.16
CA LEU A 380 -17.98 11.82 -25.44
C LEU A 380 -19.34 11.54 -24.79
N LEU A 381 -20.00 12.59 -24.28
CA LEU A 381 -21.31 12.50 -23.64
C LEU A 381 -22.48 12.60 -24.64
N ASN A 382 -22.22 12.73 -25.95
CA ASN A 382 -23.25 12.96 -26.98
C ASN A 382 -24.22 14.12 -26.64
N LEU A 383 -23.69 15.21 -26.07
CA LEU A 383 -24.49 16.38 -25.68
C LEU A 383 -24.67 17.33 -26.87
N SER A 384 -25.76 18.11 -26.86
CA SER A 384 -26.04 19.11 -27.89
C SER A 384 -24.91 20.14 -28.00
N SER A 385 -24.51 20.47 -29.23
CA SER A 385 -23.52 21.51 -29.51
C SER A 385 -23.95 22.90 -29.05
N ALA A 386 -25.26 23.14 -28.94
CA ALA A 386 -25.83 24.40 -28.45
C ALA A 386 -25.84 24.53 -26.92
N ALA A 387 -25.50 23.45 -26.19
CA ALA A 387 -25.50 23.46 -24.73
C ALA A 387 -24.20 24.02 -24.15
N THR A 388 -24.29 24.69 -23.02
CA THR A 388 -23.13 25.11 -22.21
C THR A 388 -22.76 23.96 -21.27
N LEU A 389 -21.50 23.55 -21.32
CA LEU A 389 -20.92 22.54 -20.42
C LEU A 389 -19.66 23.13 -19.80
N THR A 390 -19.61 23.19 -18.48
CA THR A 390 -18.44 23.67 -17.73
C THR A 390 -18.08 22.69 -16.63
N ILE A 391 -16.81 22.70 -16.22
CA ILE A 391 -16.35 21.87 -15.10
C ILE A 391 -16.82 22.54 -13.81
N HIS A 392 -17.58 21.80 -13.02
CA HIS A 392 -18.13 22.27 -11.75
C HIS A 392 -17.18 21.99 -10.59
N ASN A 393 -16.71 20.74 -10.46
CA ASN A 393 -15.78 20.33 -9.41
C ASN A 393 -15.07 19.02 -9.83
N VAL A 394 -13.91 18.74 -9.24
CA VAL A 394 -13.12 17.54 -9.52
C VAL A 394 -12.63 16.94 -8.20
N GLU A 395 -12.74 15.63 -8.05
CA GLU A 395 -12.28 14.94 -6.86
C GLU A 395 -11.81 13.51 -7.18
N TYR A 396 -10.79 13.04 -6.48
CA TYR A 396 -10.39 11.64 -6.53
C TYR A 396 -11.42 10.74 -5.86
N THR A 397 -11.69 9.58 -6.46
CA THR A 397 -12.67 8.62 -5.90
C THR A 397 -12.05 7.76 -4.79
N GLY A 398 -12.85 6.87 -4.20
CA GLY A 398 -12.36 5.79 -3.34
C GLY A 398 -11.41 4.83 -4.07
N HIS A 399 -11.51 4.71 -5.39
CA HIS A 399 -10.66 3.87 -6.21
C HIS A 399 -9.27 4.52 -6.42
N PRO A 400 -8.16 3.77 -6.28
CA PRO A 400 -6.80 4.31 -6.32
C PRO A 400 -6.38 4.89 -7.68
N LEU A 401 -7.12 4.65 -8.75
CA LEU A 401 -6.75 5.03 -10.13
C LEU A 401 -7.87 5.80 -10.84
N GLU A 402 -8.80 6.39 -10.09
CA GLU A 402 -9.93 7.12 -10.67
C GLU A 402 -10.04 8.55 -10.18
N LEU A 403 -10.48 9.41 -11.09
CA LEU A 403 -10.80 10.82 -10.87
C LEU A 403 -12.22 11.08 -11.34
N ALA A 404 -13.04 11.68 -10.48
CA ALA A 404 -14.38 12.11 -10.82
C ALA A 404 -14.42 13.59 -11.21
N VAL A 405 -15.20 13.90 -12.23
CA VAL A 405 -15.47 15.26 -12.70
C VAL A 405 -16.97 15.50 -12.66
N LEU A 406 -17.38 16.48 -11.85
CA LEU A 406 -18.73 17.02 -11.84
C LEU A 406 -18.82 18.09 -12.91
N LEU A 407 -19.88 18.03 -13.70
CA LEU A 407 -20.06 18.87 -14.87
C LEU A 407 -21.36 19.64 -14.77
N ASN A 408 -21.27 20.95 -14.97
CA ASN A 408 -22.42 21.81 -15.06
C ASN A 408 -22.93 21.86 -16.51
N TYR A 409 -24.19 21.48 -16.71
CA TYR A 409 -24.88 21.48 -17.99
C TYR A 409 -26.13 22.36 -17.95
N CYS A 410 -26.25 23.27 -18.93
CA CYS A 410 -27.47 24.04 -19.15
C CYS A 410 -27.62 24.47 -20.62
N MET A 411 -28.88 24.57 -21.08
CA MET A 411 -29.20 25.00 -22.45
C MET A 411 -29.30 26.53 -22.57
N THR A 412 -30.08 27.17 -21.69
CA THR A 412 -30.25 28.62 -21.64
C THR A 412 -29.68 29.25 -20.38
N CYS A 413 -29.33 28.44 -19.38
CA CYS A 413 -28.66 28.85 -18.14
C CYS A 413 -29.34 30.03 -17.40
N ASN A 414 -30.68 30.05 -17.37
CA ASN A 414 -31.44 31.16 -16.78
C ASN A 414 -31.87 30.93 -15.32
N ALA A 415 -32.10 29.68 -14.90
CA ALA A 415 -32.67 29.39 -13.57
C ALA A 415 -32.16 28.08 -12.96
N ILE A 416 -32.18 27.01 -13.75
CA ILE A 416 -31.78 25.66 -13.33
C ILE A 416 -30.61 25.21 -14.18
N LYS A 417 -29.66 24.53 -13.54
CA LYS A 417 -28.57 23.80 -14.17
C LYS A 417 -28.62 22.34 -13.75
N LYS A 418 -28.10 21.47 -14.59
CA LYS A 418 -28.00 20.04 -14.32
C LYS A 418 -26.55 19.66 -14.06
N ILE A 419 -26.32 18.88 -13.01
CA ILE A 419 -25.00 18.36 -12.66
C ILE A 419 -24.90 16.91 -13.14
N TYR A 420 -23.90 16.64 -13.96
CA TYR A 420 -23.52 15.30 -14.41
C TYR A 420 -22.22 14.85 -13.75
N LEU A 421 -21.97 13.54 -13.75
CA LEU A 421 -20.75 12.93 -13.22
C LEU A 421 -20.07 12.05 -14.28
N ALA A 422 -18.80 12.30 -14.51
CA ALA A 422 -17.94 11.45 -15.33
C ALA A 422 -16.73 10.99 -14.51
N ILE A 423 -16.36 9.71 -14.63
CA ILE A 423 -15.19 9.15 -13.96
C ILE A 423 -14.14 8.80 -14.99
N TYR A 424 -12.93 9.31 -14.81
CA TYR A 424 -11.75 8.97 -15.60
C TYR A 424 -10.93 7.91 -14.87
N ASN A 425 -10.56 6.85 -15.57
CA ASN A 425 -9.69 5.79 -15.05
C ASN A 425 -8.28 5.95 -15.65
N GLU A 426 -7.28 6.17 -14.80
CA GLU A 426 -5.89 6.44 -15.21
C GLU A 426 -5.18 5.24 -15.82
N ASP A 427 -5.60 4.02 -15.49
CA ASP A 427 -5.02 2.79 -16.00
C ASP A 427 -5.45 2.53 -17.45
N THR A 428 -6.77 2.53 -17.68
CA THR A 428 -7.36 2.30 -19.00
C THR A 428 -7.38 3.53 -19.89
N LYS A 429 -7.20 4.72 -19.31
CA LYS A 429 -7.34 6.04 -19.95
C LYS A 429 -8.72 6.26 -20.58
N GLN A 430 -9.74 5.65 -19.99
CA GLN A 430 -11.13 5.73 -20.46
C GLN A 430 -11.97 6.60 -19.52
N TRP A 431 -12.94 7.28 -20.12
CA TRP A 431 -13.99 8.02 -19.41
C TRP A 431 -15.26 7.19 -19.36
N VAL A 432 -15.82 7.06 -18.16
CA VAL A 432 -17.10 6.39 -17.93
C VAL A 432 -18.09 7.40 -17.38
N TYR A 433 -19.12 7.68 -18.18
CA TYR A 433 -20.27 8.46 -17.74
C TYR A 433 -21.09 7.65 -16.74
N GLN A 434 -21.39 8.25 -15.59
CA GLN A 434 -22.22 7.63 -14.58
C GLN A 434 -23.69 7.96 -14.82
N ASP A 435 -24.58 7.03 -14.48
CA ASP A 435 -26.02 7.28 -14.45
C ASP A 435 -26.37 8.17 -13.24
N PHE A 436 -25.93 9.42 -13.31
CA PHE A 436 -26.05 10.44 -12.27
C PHE A 436 -26.48 11.74 -12.93
N ALA A 437 -27.58 12.31 -12.46
CA ALA A 437 -28.00 13.64 -12.87
C ALA A 437 -28.77 14.34 -11.75
N LEU A 438 -28.39 15.58 -11.44
CA LEU A 438 -29.00 16.37 -10.36
C LEU A 438 -29.36 17.77 -10.86
N ASP A 439 -30.63 18.15 -10.75
CA ASP A 439 -31.11 19.49 -11.08
C ASP A 439 -30.95 20.43 -9.87
N VAL A 440 -30.23 21.53 -10.05
CA VAL A 440 -29.99 22.54 -9.00
C VAL A 440 -30.19 23.96 -9.53
N THR A 441 -30.41 24.91 -8.63
CA THR A 441 -30.43 26.33 -9.01
C THR A 441 -29.05 26.77 -9.48
N ILE A 442 -28.99 27.79 -10.33
CA ILE A 442 -27.73 28.21 -10.95
C ILE A 442 -26.66 28.64 -9.93
N ASP A 443 -27.09 29.22 -8.81
CA ASP A 443 -26.24 29.69 -7.71
C ASP A 443 -25.76 28.59 -6.78
N THR A 444 -26.27 27.36 -6.92
CA THR A 444 -25.86 26.25 -6.06
C THR A 444 -24.46 25.79 -6.41
N PHE A 445 -23.57 25.74 -5.43
CA PHE A 445 -22.25 25.15 -5.56
C PHE A 445 -22.17 23.86 -4.75
N LEU A 446 -21.86 22.75 -5.43
CA LEU A 446 -21.74 21.42 -4.84
C LEU A 446 -20.27 21.03 -4.66
N ILE A 447 -19.96 20.47 -3.50
CA ILE A 447 -18.66 19.89 -3.18
C ILE A 447 -18.83 18.39 -3.01
N PRO A 448 -18.21 17.55 -3.86
CA PRO A 448 -18.23 16.11 -3.67
C PRO A 448 -17.28 15.69 -2.55
N HIS A 449 -17.64 14.60 -1.87
CA HIS A 449 -16.76 13.86 -0.99
C HIS A 449 -16.95 12.35 -1.24
N PHE A 450 -16.01 11.74 -1.98
CA PHE A 450 -16.02 10.29 -2.20
C PHE A 450 -15.63 9.51 -0.97
N ILE A 451 -16.35 8.41 -0.73
CA ILE A 451 -16.22 7.62 0.49
C ILE A 451 -15.24 6.47 0.28
N TYR A 452 -14.57 6.06 1.35
CA TYR A 452 -13.73 4.87 1.35
C TYR A 452 -14.59 3.60 1.19
N SER A 453 -14.84 3.24 -0.07
CA SER A 453 -15.70 2.13 -0.49
C SER A 453 -15.10 1.44 -1.70
N ALA A 454 -15.56 0.21 -1.97
CA ALA A 454 -15.18 -0.48 -3.21
C ALA A 454 -15.89 0.13 -4.41
N MET A 455 -17.19 0.43 -4.28
CA MET A 455 -17.99 1.05 -5.33
C MET A 455 -17.86 2.58 -5.29
N PRO A 456 -18.12 3.27 -6.43
CA PRO A 456 -18.23 4.71 -6.42
C PRO A 456 -19.45 5.13 -5.59
N GLU A 457 -19.18 5.70 -4.44
CA GLU A 457 -20.16 6.21 -3.48
C GLU A 457 -19.65 7.55 -2.97
N LEU A 458 -20.55 8.52 -2.86
CA LEU A 458 -20.18 9.88 -2.46
C LEU A 458 -21.30 10.56 -1.69
N ILE A 459 -20.92 11.60 -0.94
CA ILE A 459 -21.84 12.62 -0.47
C ILE A 459 -21.57 13.92 -1.20
N LEU A 460 -22.63 14.69 -1.49
CA LEU A 460 -22.53 16.04 -2.03
C LEU A 460 -22.95 17.03 -0.96
N GLN A 461 -22.10 18.00 -0.71
CA GLN A 461 -22.40 19.12 0.18
C GLN A 461 -22.84 20.33 -0.65
N ASP A 462 -23.93 20.97 -0.26
CA ASP A 462 -24.22 22.36 -0.62
C ASP A 462 -24.01 23.28 0.62
N LYS A 463 -24.50 24.53 0.58
CA LYS A 463 -24.35 25.46 1.72
C LYS A 463 -25.09 25.03 3.00
N HIS A 464 -26.16 24.25 2.87
CA HIS A 464 -27.18 24.01 3.89
C HIS A 464 -27.52 22.52 4.11
N ARG A 465 -27.23 21.66 3.15
CA ARG A 465 -27.69 20.26 3.06
C ARG A 465 -26.58 19.35 2.58
N ILE A 466 -26.75 18.07 2.90
CA ILE A 466 -25.92 16.98 2.40
C ILE A 466 -26.80 15.98 1.67
N TYR A 467 -26.44 15.71 0.42
CA TYR A 467 -27.04 14.67 -0.40
C TYR A 467 -26.16 13.43 -0.32
N TYR A 468 -26.75 12.25 -0.22
CA TYR A 468 -26.02 10.99 -0.26
C TYR A 468 -26.33 10.23 -1.55
N TYR A 469 -25.31 9.55 -2.07
CA TYR A 469 -25.39 8.66 -3.23
C TYR A 469 -24.61 7.38 -2.92
N TYR A 470 -25.31 6.34 -2.49
CA TYR A 470 -24.75 5.06 -2.07
C TYR A 470 -25.05 3.97 -3.10
N HIS A 471 -24.31 2.87 -3.00
CA HIS A 471 -24.50 1.67 -3.81
C HIS A 471 -24.48 1.97 -5.32
N ASN A 472 -23.40 2.60 -5.80
CA ASN A 472 -23.23 2.97 -7.20
C ASN A 472 -24.37 3.86 -7.71
N PHE A 473 -24.68 4.93 -6.96
CA PHE A 473 -25.70 5.93 -7.26
C PHE A 473 -27.15 5.42 -7.28
N THR A 474 -27.42 4.20 -6.81
CA THR A 474 -28.78 3.62 -6.80
C THR A 474 -29.61 4.02 -5.58
N ASP A 475 -28.98 4.24 -4.41
CA ASP A 475 -29.65 4.75 -3.22
C ASP A 475 -29.27 6.22 -3.02
N THR A 476 -30.23 7.11 -3.25
CA THR A 476 -30.00 8.56 -3.25
C THR A 476 -31.00 9.28 -2.37
N GLY A 477 -30.61 10.44 -1.86
CA GLY A 477 -31.49 11.28 -1.05
C GLY A 477 -30.76 12.41 -0.34
N VAL A 478 -31.47 13.08 0.57
CA VAL A 478 -30.93 14.13 1.44
C VAL A 478 -30.84 13.57 2.85
N VAL A 479 -29.70 13.77 3.50
CA VAL A 479 -29.51 13.40 4.90
C VAL A 479 -30.53 14.18 5.75
N GLN A 480 -31.40 13.45 6.42
CA GLN A 480 -32.49 14.00 7.22
C GLN A 480 -32.01 14.44 8.59
N THR A 481 -32.72 15.39 9.19
CA THR A 481 -32.58 15.72 10.61
C THR A 481 -33.93 15.50 11.29
N PRO A 482 -33.99 15.21 12.60
CA PRO A 482 -35.24 14.86 13.27
C PRO A 482 -36.35 15.90 13.18
N THR A 483 -36.01 17.18 12.93
CA THR A 483 -36.96 18.30 13.03
C THR A 483 -37.02 19.23 11.82
N GLU A 484 -36.08 19.18 10.87
CA GLU A 484 -35.90 20.26 9.85
C GLU A 484 -35.68 19.75 8.41
N PHE A 485 -36.21 18.57 8.06
CA PHE A 485 -36.20 18.02 6.68
C PHE A 485 -34.83 18.06 5.97
N GLY A 486 -33.75 17.87 6.74
CA GLY A 486 -32.37 17.82 6.21
C GLY A 486 -31.69 19.17 5.99
N ASN A 487 -32.32 20.30 6.36
CA ASN A 487 -31.62 21.59 6.41
C ASN A 487 -30.82 21.71 7.72
N LEU A 488 -29.50 21.58 7.61
CA LEU A 488 -28.60 21.65 8.77
C LEU A 488 -28.52 23.08 9.32
N SER A 489 -28.61 24.09 8.45
CA SER A 489 -28.53 25.50 8.82
C SER A 489 -29.66 25.92 9.76
N SER A 490 -30.86 25.38 9.61
CA SER A 490 -31.98 25.65 10.53
C SER A 490 -31.65 25.28 11.98
N LEU A 491 -30.87 24.21 12.18
CA LEU A 491 -30.49 23.70 13.51
C LEU A 491 -29.18 24.30 14.07
N SER A 492 -28.53 25.14 13.27
CA SER A 492 -27.28 25.82 13.59
C SER A 492 -27.39 27.33 13.41
N HIS A 493 -28.53 27.93 13.78
CA HIS A 493 -28.74 29.38 13.76
C HIS A 493 -28.48 30.03 12.38
N ASN A 494 -28.91 29.37 11.30
CA ASN A 494 -28.71 29.78 9.91
C ASN A 494 -27.23 29.89 9.46
N SER A 495 -26.30 29.25 10.19
CA SER A 495 -24.92 29.09 9.75
C SER A 495 -24.82 28.11 8.56
N ILE A 496 -23.79 28.24 7.73
CA ILE A 496 -23.52 27.36 6.58
C ILE A 496 -22.51 26.27 6.93
N ILE A 497 -22.48 25.22 6.11
CA ILE A 497 -21.52 24.12 6.27
C ILE A 497 -20.11 24.64 5.92
N HIS A 498 -19.16 24.45 6.83
CA HIS A 498 -17.75 24.83 6.68
C HIS A 498 -16.88 23.63 6.26
N ASP A 499 -17.04 22.50 6.93
CA ASP A 499 -16.14 21.34 6.76
C ASP A 499 -16.92 20.02 6.87
N VAL A 500 -16.55 19.05 6.04
CA VAL A 500 -17.12 17.69 6.05
C VAL A 500 -15.99 16.68 6.09
N PHE A 501 -15.86 16.04 7.25
CA PHE A 501 -14.83 15.06 7.53
C PHE A 501 -15.40 13.64 7.43
N ILE A 502 -14.70 12.77 6.70
CA ILE A 502 -15.05 11.35 6.51
C ILE A 502 -13.84 10.51 6.90
N ASP A 503 -14.02 9.54 7.81
CA ASP A 503 -12.96 8.61 8.18
C ASP A 503 -13.04 7.26 7.44
N TYR A 504 -11.99 6.44 7.61
CA TYR A 504 -11.90 5.08 7.06
C TYR A 504 -12.93 4.10 7.65
N TYR A 505 -13.61 4.49 8.74
CA TYR A 505 -14.61 3.69 9.44
C TYR A 505 -16.05 4.04 9.01
N GLY A 506 -16.20 5.02 8.11
CA GLY A 506 -17.48 5.49 7.62
C GLY A 506 -18.20 6.43 8.59
N ASN A 507 -17.51 7.02 9.58
CA ASN A 507 -18.03 8.14 10.35
C ASN A 507 -17.97 9.41 9.50
N ILE A 508 -19.04 10.18 9.51
CA ILE A 508 -19.14 11.46 8.80
C ILE A 508 -19.47 12.53 9.82
N MET A 509 -18.62 13.55 9.90
CA MET A 509 -18.80 14.71 10.77
C MET A 509 -18.88 15.98 9.92
N VAL A 510 -19.92 16.77 10.19
CA VAL A 510 -20.22 18.00 9.46
C VAL A 510 -20.07 19.14 10.43
N LYS A 511 -19.14 20.05 10.16
CA LYS A 511 -18.92 21.26 10.95
C LYS A 511 -19.55 22.45 10.26
N MET A 512 -20.37 23.20 10.98
CA MET A 512 -20.87 24.50 10.54
C MET A 512 -19.85 25.60 10.87
N GLU A 513 -19.94 26.77 10.23
CA GLU A 513 -19.04 27.91 10.53
C GLU A 513 -19.09 28.36 12.00
N ASN A 514 -20.25 28.24 12.64
CA ASN A 514 -20.42 28.54 14.07
C ASN A 514 -20.07 27.37 15.00
N ASN A 515 -19.32 26.39 14.50
CA ASN A 515 -18.84 25.20 15.22
C ASN A 515 -19.94 24.25 15.76
N VAL A 516 -21.19 24.39 15.34
CA VAL A 516 -22.19 23.33 15.53
C VAL A 516 -21.77 22.13 14.68
N MET A 517 -21.79 20.94 15.27
CA MET A 517 -21.38 19.71 14.59
C MET A 517 -22.56 18.76 14.44
N PHE A 518 -22.64 18.09 13.29
CA PHE A 518 -23.56 17.00 13.03
C PHE A 518 -22.79 15.71 12.75
N TYR A 519 -23.38 14.59 13.14
CA TYR A 519 -22.80 13.27 13.00
C TYR A 519 -23.77 12.29 12.37
N PHE A 520 -23.26 11.51 11.43
CA PHE A 520 -23.92 10.32 10.91
C PHE A 520 -22.86 9.33 10.43
N LYS A 521 -23.31 8.18 9.94
CA LYS A 521 -22.44 7.19 9.32
C LYS A 521 -22.83 6.96 7.87
N ILE A 522 -21.88 6.45 7.09
CA ILE A 522 -22.16 5.94 5.74
C ILE A 522 -23.36 4.96 5.79
N ASN A 523 -24.24 5.05 4.78
CA ASN A 523 -25.48 4.29 4.66
C ASN A 523 -26.56 4.62 5.71
N ILE A 524 -26.33 5.58 6.61
CA ILE A 524 -27.34 6.11 7.51
C ILE A 524 -27.91 7.40 6.93
N LYS A 525 -29.24 7.49 6.91
CA LYS A 525 -29.98 8.55 6.20
C LYS A 525 -30.31 9.75 7.06
N ASP A 526 -29.98 9.72 8.36
CA ASP A 526 -30.26 10.80 9.29
C ASP A 526 -29.03 11.22 10.11
N ALA A 527 -28.89 12.54 10.29
CA ALA A 527 -27.83 13.17 11.05
C ALA A 527 -28.31 13.64 12.42
N LEU A 528 -27.42 13.49 13.40
CA LEU A 528 -27.63 13.90 14.77
C LEU A 528 -26.79 15.13 15.07
N LYS A 529 -27.40 16.14 15.69
CA LYS A 529 -26.68 17.29 16.24
C LYS A 529 -25.88 16.84 17.46
N LEU A 530 -24.57 17.02 17.43
CA LEU A 530 -23.69 16.75 18.57
C LEU A 530 -23.79 17.89 19.59
N HIS A 531 -23.41 17.62 20.84
CA HIS A 531 -23.35 18.64 21.88
C HIS A 531 -22.37 19.74 21.50
N LEU A 532 -22.67 20.98 21.92
CA LEU A 532 -21.77 22.12 21.69
C LEU A 532 -20.44 21.88 22.40
N TRP A 533 -19.34 21.96 21.64
CA TRP A 533 -17.99 21.71 22.13
C TRP A 533 -17.09 22.96 22.08
N THR A 534 -17.28 23.79 21.05
CA THR A 534 -16.45 24.97 20.77
C THR A 534 -17.32 26.22 20.71
N ASN A 535 -16.78 27.35 21.15
CA ASN A 535 -17.43 28.65 21.03
C ASN A 535 -17.65 29.01 19.56
N SER A 536 -18.79 29.59 19.22
CA SER A 536 -19.15 29.96 17.84
C SER A 536 -18.21 30.94 17.17
N THR A 537 -17.41 31.70 17.93
CA THR A 537 -16.48 32.71 17.37
C THR A 537 -15.09 32.16 17.07
N ILE A 538 -14.70 31.01 17.64
CA ILE A 538 -13.35 30.48 17.49
C ILE A 538 -13.24 29.76 16.16
N LYS A 539 -12.25 30.14 15.34
CA LYS A 539 -11.96 29.43 14.09
C LYS A 539 -11.38 28.05 14.40
N SER A 540 -12.00 27.01 13.85
CA SER A 540 -11.60 25.63 14.10
C SER A 540 -11.69 24.75 12.84
N LEU A 541 -11.02 23.61 12.85
CA LEU A 541 -11.07 22.61 11.78
C LEU A 541 -10.97 21.19 12.38
N ILE A 542 -11.55 20.21 11.70
CA ILE A 542 -11.45 18.79 12.05
C ILE A 542 -10.20 18.19 11.40
N SER A 543 -9.45 17.38 12.14
CA SER A 543 -8.30 16.63 11.60
C SER A 543 -8.07 15.30 12.31
N LEU A 544 -7.13 14.49 11.79
CA LEU A 544 -6.72 13.19 12.33
C LEU A 544 -5.31 13.27 12.93
N ASN A 545 -5.17 12.82 14.18
CA ASN A 545 -3.87 12.73 14.82
C ASN A 545 -3.04 11.54 14.30
N SER A 546 -1.79 11.43 14.74
CA SER A 546 -0.88 10.32 14.38
C SER A 546 -1.36 8.92 14.81
N SER A 547 -2.37 8.84 15.68
CA SER A 547 -3.01 7.61 16.14
C SER A 547 -4.34 7.33 15.41
N GLY A 548 -4.71 8.15 14.41
CA GLY A 548 -5.95 8.00 13.64
C GLY A 548 -7.21 8.42 14.42
N GLN A 549 -7.06 9.21 15.48
CA GLN A 549 -8.19 9.76 16.25
C GLN A 549 -8.49 11.19 15.81
N ILE A 550 -9.75 11.58 15.98
CA ILE A 550 -10.24 12.90 15.60
C ILE A 550 -9.83 13.93 16.66
N TYR A 551 -9.34 15.07 16.19
CA TYR A 551 -9.05 16.23 17.02
C TYR A 551 -9.45 17.51 16.29
N LEU A 552 -9.69 18.57 17.06
CA LEU A 552 -10.01 19.90 16.58
C LEU A 552 -8.75 20.77 16.64
N ILE A 553 -8.47 21.49 15.55
CA ILE A 553 -7.41 22.49 15.47
C ILE A 553 -8.04 23.85 15.68
N TYR A 554 -7.61 24.59 16.71
CA TYR A 554 -8.01 25.98 16.92
C TYR A 554 -6.90 26.93 16.48
N VAL A 555 -7.27 27.99 15.78
CA VAL A 555 -6.38 29.09 15.44
C VAL A 555 -6.93 30.35 16.09
N PHE A 556 -6.16 30.91 17.03
CA PHE A 556 -6.52 32.14 17.73
C PHE A 556 -6.01 33.38 16.99
N GLU A 557 -6.65 34.53 17.23
CA GLU A 557 -6.27 35.81 16.61
C GLU A 557 -4.81 36.21 16.89
N ASN A 558 -4.24 35.76 18.01
CA ASN A 558 -2.83 36.00 18.35
C ASN A 558 -1.84 35.10 17.57
N GLY A 559 -2.32 34.30 16.61
CA GLY A 559 -1.51 33.38 15.81
C GLY A 559 -1.04 32.14 16.56
N THR A 560 -1.68 31.79 17.67
CA THR A 560 -1.44 30.53 18.39
C THR A 560 -2.32 29.43 17.82
N VAL A 561 -1.72 28.28 17.51
CA VAL A 561 -2.45 27.07 17.11
C VAL A 561 -2.52 26.11 18.29
N HIS A 562 -3.72 25.61 18.60
CA HIS A 562 -3.94 24.66 19.69
C HIS A 562 -4.73 23.43 19.21
N PRO A 563 -4.12 22.22 19.23
CA PRO A 563 -4.83 20.98 18.96
C PRO A 563 -5.56 20.47 20.21
N GLN A 564 -6.80 19.98 20.05
CA GLN A 564 -7.57 19.36 21.13
C GLN A 564 -8.28 18.08 20.66
N GLU A 565 -8.06 16.95 21.33
CA GLU A 565 -8.73 15.69 21.02
C GLU A 565 -10.25 15.79 21.19
N TYR A 566 -11.00 15.17 20.27
CA TYR A 566 -12.46 15.16 20.29
C TYR A 566 -13.01 13.72 20.46
N PRO A 567 -13.76 13.43 21.55
CA PRO A 567 -14.20 12.07 21.86
C PRO A 567 -15.47 11.67 21.07
N LEU A 568 -15.39 11.64 19.74
CA LEU A 568 -16.53 11.42 18.84
C LEU A 568 -17.39 10.20 19.23
N LYS A 569 -16.77 9.07 19.57
CA LYS A 569 -17.50 7.85 19.95
C LYS A 569 -18.39 8.07 21.17
N LEU A 570 -17.89 8.76 22.20
CA LEU A 570 -18.64 9.02 23.43
C LEU A 570 -19.75 10.04 23.19
N GLU A 571 -19.48 11.08 22.41
CA GLU A 571 -20.47 12.10 22.06
C GLU A 571 -21.60 11.51 21.20
N ALA A 572 -21.26 10.68 20.21
CA ALA A 572 -22.24 9.94 19.42
C ALA A 572 -23.09 8.99 20.28
N GLN A 573 -22.48 8.28 21.24
CA GLN A 573 -23.21 7.43 22.20
C GLN A 573 -24.12 8.24 23.13
N SER A 574 -23.67 9.42 23.57
CA SER A 574 -24.46 10.30 24.43
C SER A 574 -25.75 10.75 23.73
N VAL A 575 -25.63 11.26 22.49
CA VAL A 575 -26.78 11.76 21.73
C VAL A 575 -27.73 10.64 21.30
N THR A 576 -27.20 9.45 20.98
CA THR A 576 -28.01 8.28 20.60
C THR A 576 -28.65 7.55 21.77
N PHE A 577 -28.25 7.81 23.02
CA PHE A 577 -28.80 7.13 24.19
C PHE A 577 -30.33 7.25 24.28
N ASN A 578 -30.86 8.44 24.00
CA ASN A 578 -32.29 8.73 24.06
C ASN A 578 -33.10 8.11 22.92
N THR A 579 -32.49 7.84 21.76
CA THR A 579 -33.19 7.22 20.61
C THR A 579 -33.41 5.72 20.81
N LYS A 580 -32.74 5.10 21.80
CA LYS A 580 -32.75 3.64 22.06
C LYS A 580 -32.35 2.81 20.84
N GLU A 581 -31.67 3.43 19.86
CA GLU A 581 -31.18 2.79 18.65
C GLU A 581 -30.05 1.81 19.03
N LYS A 582 -30.24 0.51 18.75
CA LYS A 582 -29.26 -0.53 19.04
C LYS A 582 -28.66 -1.05 17.74
N CYS A 583 -27.39 -1.42 17.78
CA CYS A 583 -26.76 -2.11 16.67
C CYS A 583 -27.45 -3.48 16.43
N PRO A 584 -27.83 -3.81 15.19
CA PRO A 584 -28.54 -5.05 14.89
C PRO A 584 -27.67 -6.31 15.05
N PHE A 585 -26.33 -6.16 15.08
CA PHE A 585 -25.38 -7.23 15.36
C PHE A 585 -24.51 -6.89 16.58
N MET A 586 -23.96 -7.93 17.20
CA MET A 586 -23.06 -7.82 18.35
C MET A 586 -21.59 -7.79 17.94
N ALA A 587 -21.23 -8.58 16.93
CA ALA A 587 -19.85 -8.67 16.46
C ALA A 587 -19.78 -8.92 14.94
N PHE A 588 -18.71 -8.40 14.33
CA PHE A 588 -18.36 -8.62 12.94
C PHE A 588 -16.86 -8.92 12.83
N HIS A 589 -16.49 -10.18 12.63
CA HIS A 589 -15.11 -10.67 12.58
C HIS A 589 -14.71 -11.04 11.15
N ASN A 590 -13.41 -11.02 10.84
CA ASN A 590 -12.88 -11.42 9.53
C ASN A 590 -11.37 -11.74 9.62
N ASN A 591 -10.83 -12.38 8.59
CA ASN A 591 -9.39 -12.59 8.40
C ASN A 591 -8.75 -11.66 7.36
N ILE A 592 -9.39 -10.52 7.08
CA ILE A 592 -8.93 -9.54 6.09
C ILE A 592 -7.98 -8.57 6.80
N PHE A 593 -6.72 -8.97 6.88
CA PHE A 593 -5.66 -8.20 7.56
C PHE A 593 -4.92 -7.26 6.61
N GLY A 594 -4.93 -7.52 5.29
CA GLY A 594 -4.27 -6.71 4.28
C GLY A 594 -5.25 -5.83 3.51
N VAL A 595 -4.81 -4.63 3.11
CA VAL A 595 -5.57 -3.76 2.20
C VAL A 595 -5.22 -3.98 0.72
N PHE A 596 -4.19 -4.78 0.43
CA PHE A 596 -3.72 -5.08 -0.93
C PHE A 596 -3.27 -6.54 -1.01
N TYR A 597 -3.86 -7.29 -1.93
CA TYR A 597 -3.50 -8.68 -2.25
C TYR A 597 -3.09 -8.76 -3.71
N PHE A 598 -2.06 -9.56 -3.97
CA PHE A 598 -1.60 -9.82 -5.32
C PHE A 598 -1.97 -11.24 -5.73
N LEU A 599 -2.53 -11.42 -6.93
CA LEU A 599 -2.93 -12.72 -7.46
C LEU A 599 -2.29 -12.95 -8.82
N ASP A 600 -1.45 -13.97 -8.91
CA ASP A 600 -0.89 -14.44 -10.17
C ASP A 600 -1.75 -15.56 -10.78
N LYS A 601 -1.41 -16.00 -11.99
CA LYS A 601 -2.12 -17.09 -12.67
C LYS A 601 -2.16 -18.35 -11.82
N GLY A 602 -3.31 -19.04 -11.82
CA GLY A 602 -3.53 -20.27 -11.07
C GLY A 602 -3.59 -20.12 -9.54
N GLN A 603 -3.40 -18.91 -9.00
CA GLN A 603 -3.52 -18.65 -7.57
C GLN A 603 -4.97 -18.32 -7.18
N ASN A 604 -5.32 -18.67 -5.94
CA ASN A 604 -6.62 -18.38 -5.36
C ASN A 604 -6.45 -17.59 -4.06
N LEU A 605 -7.30 -16.57 -3.85
CA LEU A 605 -7.37 -15.84 -2.59
C LEU A 605 -8.63 -16.25 -1.84
N THR A 606 -8.49 -16.72 -0.60
CA THR A 606 -9.63 -17.07 0.25
C THR A 606 -9.67 -16.20 1.51
N VAL A 607 -10.81 -15.56 1.75
CA VAL A 607 -11.09 -14.74 2.94
C VAL A 607 -12.40 -15.19 3.58
N TRP A 608 -12.58 -14.90 4.87
CA TRP A 608 -13.83 -15.15 5.57
C TRP A 608 -14.25 -13.95 6.40
N ALA A 609 -15.56 -13.79 6.56
CA ALA A 609 -16.17 -12.86 7.49
C ALA A 609 -17.27 -13.58 8.29
N GLN A 610 -17.46 -13.16 9.54
CA GLN A 610 -18.43 -13.73 10.46
C GLN A 610 -19.24 -12.61 11.11
N ILE A 611 -20.55 -12.79 11.17
CA ILE A 611 -21.48 -11.89 11.86
C ILE A 611 -22.22 -12.64 12.97
N VAL A 612 -22.30 -12.03 14.15
CA VAL A 612 -23.00 -12.57 15.34
C VAL A 612 -24.12 -11.63 15.74
N TYR A 613 -25.35 -12.14 15.84
CA TYR A 613 -26.56 -11.36 16.13
C TYR A 613 -27.60 -12.18 16.89
N LEU A 614 -28.61 -11.52 17.46
CA LEU A 614 -29.69 -12.22 18.18
C LEU A 614 -30.58 -13.02 17.21
N GLU A 615 -31.13 -14.13 17.68
CA GLU A 615 -32.11 -14.89 16.91
C GLU A 615 -33.27 -14.00 16.43
N ASN A 616 -33.79 -14.31 15.23
CA ASN A 616 -34.92 -13.63 14.55
C ASN A 616 -34.63 -12.27 13.87
N ILE A 617 -33.40 -11.75 13.87
CA ILE A 617 -33.06 -10.53 13.11
C ILE A 617 -32.82 -10.83 11.61
N GLY A 618 -32.23 -11.99 11.30
CA GLY A 618 -32.05 -12.45 9.91
C GLY A 618 -30.91 -11.80 9.12
N LEU A 619 -29.87 -11.26 9.78
CA LEU A 619 -28.76 -10.59 9.11
C LEU A 619 -27.93 -11.51 8.22
N TYR A 620 -27.25 -10.93 7.24
CA TYR A 620 -26.31 -11.61 6.34
C TYR A 620 -25.10 -10.73 5.98
N ILE A 621 -24.13 -11.31 5.29
CA ILE A 621 -22.89 -10.64 4.87
C ILE A 621 -23.02 -10.30 3.39
N ILE A 622 -22.68 -9.06 3.03
CA ILE A 622 -22.70 -8.56 1.65
C ILE A 622 -21.25 -8.42 1.18
N VAL A 623 -20.98 -8.93 -0.02
CA VAL A 623 -19.67 -8.89 -0.70
C VAL A 623 -19.84 -8.20 -2.05
N GLU A 624 -19.33 -6.99 -2.11
CA GLU A 624 -19.39 -6.10 -3.27
C GLU A 624 -18.01 -6.01 -3.90
N SER A 625 -17.94 -6.02 -5.23
CA SER A 625 -16.69 -5.89 -5.97
C SER A 625 -16.83 -4.89 -7.10
N TYR A 626 -15.81 -4.06 -7.29
CA TYR A 626 -15.78 -3.01 -8.31
C TYR A 626 -14.44 -3.03 -9.04
N GLY A 627 -14.49 -2.93 -10.36
CA GLY A 627 -13.33 -3.08 -11.25
C GLY A 627 -13.64 -4.03 -12.41
N PRO A 628 -12.62 -4.48 -13.15
CA PRO A 628 -12.79 -5.34 -14.30
C PRO A 628 -13.25 -6.74 -13.88
N ASN A 629 -14.12 -7.35 -14.69
CA ASN A 629 -14.66 -8.69 -14.44
C ASN A 629 -13.66 -9.79 -14.85
N ILE A 630 -12.60 -9.96 -14.05
CA ILE A 630 -11.45 -10.86 -14.35
C ILE A 630 -11.28 -12.01 -13.35
N LEU A 631 -12.09 -12.04 -12.30
CA LEU A 631 -12.08 -13.06 -11.24
C LEU A 631 -13.46 -13.66 -11.05
N GLU A 632 -13.50 -14.98 -10.91
CA GLU A 632 -14.67 -15.69 -10.40
C GLU A 632 -14.69 -15.59 -8.87
N LYS A 633 -15.87 -15.32 -8.33
CA LYS A 633 -16.15 -15.32 -6.88
C LYS A 633 -16.98 -16.55 -6.55
N LYS A 634 -16.50 -17.37 -5.62
CA LYS A 634 -17.26 -18.48 -5.02
C LYS A 634 -17.43 -18.22 -3.53
N ASP A 635 -18.66 -18.31 -3.05
CA ASP A 635 -18.99 -18.14 -1.64
C ASP A 635 -19.61 -19.39 -1.02
N HIS A 636 -19.24 -19.63 0.24
CA HIS A 636 -19.80 -20.70 1.06
C HIS A 636 -20.20 -20.13 2.42
N VAL A 637 -21.47 -20.27 2.77
CA VAL A 637 -22.01 -19.76 4.04
C VAL A 637 -22.25 -20.92 5.01
N HIS A 638 -21.66 -20.82 6.19
CA HIS A 638 -21.93 -21.66 7.33
C HIS A 638 -22.77 -20.91 8.36
N TYR A 639 -23.74 -21.60 8.95
CA TYR A 639 -24.69 -21.02 9.91
C TYR A 639 -24.79 -21.90 11.15
N GLU A 640 -24.72 -21.27 12.31
CA GLU A 640 -24.80 -21.90 13.62
C GLU A 640 -25.74 -21.09 14.52
N ILE A 641 -26.50 -21.80 15.36
CA ILE A 641 -27.35 -21.20 16.40
C ILE A 641 -26.91 -21.77 17.74
N ALA A 642 -26.57 -20.90 18.69
CA ALA A 642 -26.21 -21.30 20.04
C ALA A 642 -26.67 -20.24 21.05
N SER A 643 -27.32 -20.69 22.13
CA SER A 643 -27.65 -19.85 23.30
C SER A 643 -28.43 -18.56 23.00
N GLY A 644 -29.35 -18.56 22.02
CA GLY A 644 -30.12 -17.37 21.63
C GLY A 644 -29.44 -16.47 20.59
N TYR A 645 -28.27 -16.88 20.08
CA TYR A 645 -27.48 -16.14 19.11
C TYR A 645 -27.31 -16.92 17.81
N CYS A 646 -27.39 -16.18 16.70
CA CYS A 646 -27.11 -16.63 15.36
C CYS A 646 -25.71 -16.20 14.94
N THR A 647 -24.91 -17.15 14.47
CA THR A 647 -23.60 -16.91 13.88
C THR A 647 -23.63 -17.32 12.41
N LYS A 648 -23.30 -16.39 11.51
CA LYS A 648 -23.10 -16.68 10.09
C LYS A 648 -21.66 -16.40 9.69
N THR A 649 -20.98 -17.40 9.17
CA THR A 649 -19.61 -17.29 8.62
C THR A 649 -19.69 -17.47 7.11
N MET A 650 -19.21 -16.50 6.35
CA MET A 650 -19.11 -16.55 4.89
C MET A 650 -17.64 -16.65 4.49
N THR A 651 -17.29 -17.74 3.80
CA THR A 651 -15.98 -17.92 3.17
C THR A 651 -16.10 -17.56 1.69
N ILE A 652 -15.19 -16.74 1.20
CA ILE A 652 -15.19 -16.18 -0.15
C ILE A 652 -13.85 -16.53 -0.80
N THR A 653 -13.89 -17.19 -1.94
CA THR A 653 -12.71 -17.53 -2.75
C THR A 653 -12.77 -16.80 -4.08
N PHE A 654 -11.70 -16.05 -4.38
CA PHE A 654 -11.46 -15.40 -5.65
C PHE A 654 -10.45 -16.23 -6.45
N SER A 655 -10.78 -16.54 -7.69
CA SER A 655 -9.93 -17.36 -8.58
C SER A 655 -10.10 -16.95 -10.04
N GLN A 656 -9.10 -17.22 -10.86
CA GLN A 656 -9.21 -17.09 -12.31
C GLN A 656 -9.21 -18.48 -12.96
N ASN A 657 -10.11 -18.70 -13.91
CA ASN A 657 -10.22 -19.96 -14.66
C ASN A 657 -10.01 -19.71 -16.17
N ILE A 658 -8.85 -19.17 -16.52
CA ILE A 658 -8.45 -18.86 -17.91
C ILE A 658 -7.26 -19.72 -18.27
N ASN A 659 -7.33 -20.38 -19.43
CA ASN A 659 -6.20 -21.11 -20.00
C ASN A 659 -5.53 -20.25 -21.08
N TYR A 660 -4.24 -19.96 -20.90
CA TYR A 660 -3.42 -19.17 -21.81
C TYR A 660 -2.64 -20.04 -22.81
N GLU A 661 -2.83 -21.36 -22.81
CA GLU A 661 -2.17 -22.28 -23.74
C GLU A 661 -2.72 -22.17 -25.17
N ALA A 662 -1.81 -22.08 -26.14
CA ALA A 662 -2.11 -22.17 -27.57
C ALA A 662 -3.20 -21.19 -28.08
N VAL A 663 -3.33 -20.03 -27.42
CA VAL A 663 -4.23 -18.95 -27.82
C VAL A 663 -3.66 -18.12 -28.98
N ASP A 664 -4.53 -17.54 -29.80
CA ASP A 664 -4.11 -16.77 -30.99
C ASP A 664 -3.30 -15.52 -30.64
N ASP A 665 -3.73 -14.77 -29.62
CA ASP A 665 -3.04 -13.59 -29.11
C ASP A 665 -2.90 -13.65 -27.58
N TYR A 666 -1.76 -14.18 -27.15
CA TYR A 666 -1.43 -14.36 -25.74
C TYR A 666 -1.36 -13.03 -24.97
N PHE A 667 -0.73 -12.00 -25.54
CA PHE A 667 -0.54 -10.73 -24.84
C PHE A 667 -1.84 -9.96 -24.70
N LYS A 668 -2.70 -9.99 -25.73
CA LYS A 668 -4.05 -9.42 -25.63
C LYS A 668 -4.87 -10.10 -24.55
N LEU A 669 -4.87 -11.44 -24.50
CA LEU A 669 -5.61 -12.18 -23.47
C LEU A 669 -5.08 -11.88 -22.07
N GLN A 670 -3.76 -11.76 -21.89
CA GLN A 670 -3.18 -11.32 -20.62
C GLN A 670 -3.66 -9.91 -20.23
N HIS A 671 -3.63 -8.96 -21.16
CA HIS A 671 -4.03 -7.58 -20.90
C HIS A 671 -5.52 -7.47 -20.50
N GLU A 672 -6.40 -8.24 -21.16
CA GLU A 672 -7.82 -8.32 -20.84
C GLU A 672 -8.09 -8.92 -19.45
N ASN A 673 -7.24 -9.86 -19.01
CA ASN A 673 -7.39 -10.59 -17.74
C ASN A 673 -6.48 -10.10 -16.59
N THR A 674 -5.78 -9.00 -16.81
CA THR A 674 -5.02 -8.26 -15.79
C THR A 674 -5.88 -7.11 -15.28
N GLY A 675 -5.70 -6.67 -14.05
CA GLY A 675 -6.37 -5.47 -13.54
C GLY A 675 -6.49 -5.42 -12.03
N LEU A 676 -7.06 -4.32 -11.55
CA LEU A 676 -7.25 -4.05 -10.14
C LEU A 676 -8.73 -4.14 -9.77
N LEU A 677 -9.05 -4.99 -8.80
CA LEU A 677 -10.40 -5.16 -8.27
C LEU A 677 -10.46 -4.66 -6.83
N LEU A 678 -11.41 -3.80 -6.48
CA LEU A 678 -11.72 -3.45 -5.10
C LEU A 678 -12.84 -4.34 -4.59
N VAL A 679 -12.70 -4.83 -3.36
CA VAL A 679 -13.70 -5.67 -2.70
C VAL A 679 -14.07 -5.04 -1.36
N ARG A 680 -15.38 -4.97 -1.10
CA ARG A 680 -15.96 -4.54 0.17
C ARG A 680 -16.76 -5.68 0.78
N VAL A 681 -16.51 -5.95 2.05
CA VAL A 681 -17.28 -6.90 2.86
C VAL A 681 -17.93 -6.14 4.01
N ARG A 682 -19.25 -6.27 4.16
CA ARG A 682 -20.04 -5.53 5.16
C ARG A 682 -21.25 -6.33 5.64
N PRO A 683 -21.82 -6.02 6.81
CA PRO A 683 -23.11 -6.55 7.23
C PRO A 683 -24.26 -5.98 6.36
N SER A 684 -25.37 -6.72 6.32
CA SER A 684 -26.59 -6.34 5.59
C SER A 684 -27.32 -5.13 6.18
N ASP A 685 -27.19 -4.93 7.49
CA ASP A 685 -27.85 -3.85 8.23
C ASP A 685 -26.86 -3.18 9.20
N TYR A 686 -27.09 -1.90 9.48
CA TYR A 686 -26.17 -1.06 10.23
C TYR A 686 -26.89 0.07 10.96
N ALA A 687 -26.29 0.53 12.06
CA ALA A 687 -26.81 1.62 12.89
C ALA A 687 -25.69 2.60 13.27
N LYS A 688 -26.05 3.81 13.70
CA LYS A 688 -25.07 4.85 14.08
C LYS A 688 -24.13 4.39 15.18
N THR A 689 -24.60 3.58 16.11
CA THR A 689 -23.84 3.10 17.26
C THR A 689 -23.02 1.84 17.00
N CYS A 690 -23.15 1.22 15.82
CA CYS A 690 -22.46 -0.03 15.50
C CYS A 690 -20.93 0.11 15.52
N PRO A 691 -20.17 -0.91 15.94
CA PRO A 691 -18.72 -0.91 15.76
C PRO A 691 -18.36 -0.98 14.27
N VAL A 692 -17.11 -0.64 13.95
CA VAL A 692 -16.56 -0.67 12.58
C VAL A 692 -16.87 -2.00 11.91
N ALA A 693 -17.68 -1.99 10.85
CA ALA A 693 -18.08 -3.21 10.15
C ALA A 693 -17.61 -3.36 8.70
N PRO A 694 -17.53 -2.31 7.85
CA PRO A 694 -17.07 -2.53 6.48
C PRO A 694 -15.56 -2.72 6.42
N LYS A 695 -15.10 -3.71 5.64
CA LYS A 695 -13.70 -3.90 5.25
C LYS A 695 -13.57 -3.72 3.74
N VAL A 696 -12.63 -2.88 3.32
CA VAL A 696 -12.31 -2.62 1.90
C VAL A 696 -10.86 -3.00 1.64
N PHE A 697 -10.62 -3.78 0.59
CA PHE A 697 -9.28 -4.21 0.17
C PHE A 697 -9.19 -4.34 -1.35
N GLN A 698 -7.97 -4.29 -1.87
CA GLN A 698 -7.65 -4.44 -3.28
C GLN A 698 -7.15 -5.85 -3.59
N ILE A 699 -7.53 -6.37 -4.76
CA ILE A 699 -6.96 -7.56 -5.39
C ILE A 699 -6.37 -7.12 -6.74
N ALA A 700 -5.05 -7.13 -6.83
CA ALA A 700 -4.32 -6.88 -8.06
C ALA A 700 -4.04 -8.22 -8.77
N VAL A 701 -4.58 -8.38 -9.98
CA VAL A 701 -4.33 -9.55 -10.83
C VAL A 701 -3.36 -9.13 -11.92
N GLY A 702 -2.14 -9.69 -11.95
CA GLY A 702 -1.13 -9.29 -12.93
C GLY A 702 0.28 -9.76 -12.60
N CYS A 703 1.29 -8.98 -13.01
CA CYS A 703 2.69 -9.22 -12.63
C CYS A 703 3.13 -8.39 -11.41
N ASP A 704 3.63 -9.07 -10.37
CA ASP A 704 4.24 -8.43 -9.20
C ASP A 704 5.68 -8.04 -9.51
N ALA A 705 5.98 -6.74 -9.47
CA ALA A 705 7.32 -6.21 -9.77
C ALA A 705 8.41 -6.73 -8.81
N GLY A 706 8.04 -7.13 -7.60
CA GLY A 706 8.97 -7.72 -6.62
C GLY A 706 9.29 -9.19 -6.88
N LYS A 707 8.60 -9.84 -7.84
CA LYS A 707 8.73 -11.27 -8.13
C LYS A 707 9.89 -11.53 -9.10
N PHE A 708 10.81 -12.42 -8.72
CA PHE A 708 11.93 -12.82 -9.56
C PHE A 708 12.30 -14.29 -9.36
N ILE A 709 13.02 -14.86 -10.33
CA ILE A 709 13.54 -16.23 -10.24
C ILE A 709 15.06 -16.24 -10.09
N ALA A 710 15.58 -17.26 -9.40
CA ALA A 710 17.01 -17.51 -9.26
C ALA A 710 17.31 -19.01 -9.41
N VAL A 711 18.53 -19.33 -9.84
CA VAL A 711 19.01 -20.72 -9.92
C VAL A 711 19.56 -21.13 -8.55
N LYS A 712 19.09 -22.25 -8.02
CA LYS A 712 19.52 -22.81 -6.73
C LYS A 712 21.02 -23.09 -6.75
N GLY A 713 21.72 -22.67 -5.69
CA GLY A 713 23.17 -22.89 -5.53
C GLY A 713 24.07 -21.81 -6.14
N PHE A 714 23.50 -20.75 -6.75
CA PHE A 714 24.26 -19.61 -7.26
C PHE A 714 24.17 -18.44 -6.28
N ASN A 715 25.24 -18.16 -5.54
CA ASN A 715 25.34 -17.01 -4.66
C ASN A 715 26.10 -15.87 -5.35
N LYS A 716 25.63 -14.62 -5.21
CA LYS A 716 26.28 -13.43 -5.76
C LYS A 716 27.44 -12.89 -4.92
N LYS A 717 27.64 -13.36 -3.68
CA LYS A 717 28.56 -12.74 -2.70
C LYS A 717 29.72 -13.63 -2.23
N GLU A 718 29.80 -14.87 -2.69
CA GLU A 718 30.77 -15.85 -2.14
C GLU A 718 32.12 -15.90 -2.86
N CYS A 719 32.24 -15.31 -4.06
CA CYS A 719 33.46 -15.38 -4.87
C CYS A 719 34.22 -14.05 -4.95
N LEU A 720 35.52 -14.13 -5.27
CA LEU A 720 36.36 -12.95 -5.50
C LEU A 720 36.09 -12.36 -6.89
N HIS A 721 35.71 -11.09 -6.94
CA HIS A 721 35.47 -10.37 -8.19
C HIS A 721 36.78 -9.80 -8.75
N TYR A 722 37.08 -10.09 -10.02
CA TYR A 722 38.21 -9.53 -10.75
C TYR A 722 37.88 -9.38 -12.23
N ASP A 723 38.47 -8.39 -12.90
CA ASP A 723 38.22 -8.20 -14.32
C ASP A 723 38.96 -9.23 -15.16
N PHE A 724 38.22 -9.98 -15.96
CA PHE A 724 38.81 -10.90 -16.93
C PHE A 724 37.97 -10.98 -18.21
N PHE A 725 38.64 -11.44 -19.27
CA PHE A 725 38.03 -11.76 -20.55
C PHE A 725 38.16 -13.24 -20.80
N TYR A 726 37.13 -13.83 -21.39
CA TYR A 726 37.17 -15.19 -21.92
C TYR A 726 36.91 -15.15 -23.43
N ILE A 727 37.42 -16.17 -24.13
CA ILE A 727 37.36 -16.25 -25.58
C ILE A 727 36.47 -17.44 -25.96
N ILE A 728 35.47 -17.18 -26.81
CA ILE A 728 34.64 -18.22 -27.42
C ILE A 728 35.15 -18.44 -28.83
N GLU A 729 35.45 -19.69 -29.18
CA GLU A 729 35.92 -20.01 -30.52
C GLU A 729 34.83 -19.85 -31.57
N LYS A 730 35.21 -19.37 -32.76
CA LYS A 730 34.30 -19.19 -33.89
C LYS A 730 33.59 -20.48 -34.31
N SER A 731 34.23 -21.62 -34.11
CA SER A 731 33.73 -22.98 -34.34
C SER A 731 32.61 -23.38 -33.39
N TYR A 732 32.42 -22.67 -32.27
CA TYR A 732 31.38 -22.94 -31.25
C TYR A 732 30.27 -21.90 -31.22
N LEU A 733 30.30 -20.91 -32.11
CA LEU A 733 29.27 -19.88 -32.25
C LEU A 733 28.26 -20.24 -33.34
N ARG A 734 26.96 -20.08 -33.07
CA ARG A 734 25.84 -20.45 -33.99
C ARG A 734 25.99 -19.88 -35.40
N THR A 735 26.50 -18.66 -35.52
CA THR A 735 26.66 -17.94 -36.80
C THR A 735 27.99 -18.26 -37.50
N ARG A 736 28.87 -19.02 -36.86
CA ARG A 736 30.22 -19.39 -37.34
C ARG A 736 30.97 -18.18 -37.93
N PRO A 737 31.20 -17.10 -37.16
CA PRO A 737 31.81 -15.87 -37.65
C PRO A 737 33.28 -16.07 -38.05
N SER A 738 33.88 -15.07 -38.71
CA SER A 738 35.28 -15.17 -39.16
C SER A 738 36.31 -15.07 -38.03
N LYS A 739 35.95 -14.44 -36.90
CA LYS A 739 36.81 -14.18 -35.74
C LYS A 739 36.24 -14.78 -34.45
N HIS A 740 37.13 -15.12 -33.52
CA HIS A 740 36.77 -15.53 -32.16
C HIS A 740 36.08 -14.35 -31.42
N LEU A 741 35.13 -14.67 -30.55
CA LEU A 741 34.43 -13.68 -29.75
C LEU A 741 35.14 -13.52 -28.40
N ARG A 742 35.62 -12.31 -28.11
CA ARG A 742 36.22 -11.96 -26.81
C ARG A 742 35.15 -11.28 -25.95
N VAL A 743 34.82 -11.87 -24.81
CA VAL A 743 33.74 -11.39 -23.92
C VAL A 743 34.34 -10.94 -22.58
N GLN A 744 33.94 -9.76 -22.11
CA GLN A 744 34.22 -9.30 -20.75
C GLN A 744 33.19 -9.91 -19.79
N TYR A 745 33.65 -10.52 -18.70
CA TYR A 745 32.74 -11.10 -17.71
C TYR A 745 32.13 -10.00 -16.84
N ASN A 746 30.80 -9.95 -16.72
CA ASN A 746 30.09 -8.97 -15.90
C ASN A 746 29.59 -9.64 -14.61
N TRP A 747 30.28 -9.40 -13.50
CA TRP A 747 29.96 -9.98 -12.18
C TRP A 747 28.61 -9.51 -11.62
N GLU A 748 28.26 -8.25 -11.81
CA GLU A 748 26.99 -7.69 -11.32
C GLU A 748 25.79 -8.39 -11.97
N LYS A 749 25.92 -8.70 -13.27
CA LYS A 749 24.87 -9.34 -14.06
C LYS A 749 24.86 -10.86 -13.94
N TYR A 750 26.02 -11.51 -13.98
CA TYR A 750 26.13 -12.97 -14.09
C TYR A 750 26.35 -13.67 -12.74
N GLY A 751 26.79 -12.94 -11.71
CA GLY A 751 27.14 -13.52 -10.42
C GLY A 751 28.39 -14.41 -10.48
N CYS A 752 28.55 -15.25 -9.47
CA CYS A 752 29.66 -16.20 -9.39
C CYS A 752 29.45 -17.39 -10.33
N PRO A 753 30.42 -17.72 -11.21
CA PRO A 753 30.30 -18.90 -12.05
C PRO A 753 30.44 -20.18 -11.22
N LEU A 754 29.57 -21.16 -11.47
CA LEU A 754 29.68 -22.48 -10.85
C LEU A 754 30.70 -23.32 -11.61
N ARG A 755 31.67 -23.89 -10.89
CA ARG A 755 32.66 -24.79 -11.47
C ARG A 755 32.12 -26.22 -11.53
N VAL A 756 32.07 -26.79 -12.73
CA VAL A 756 31.54 -28.14 -12.99
C VAL A 756 32.59 -28.96 -13.73
N ASP A 757 32.84 -30.19 -13.29
CA ASP A 757 33.73 -31.10 -14.03
C ASP A 757 33.10 -31.45 -15.39
N PHE A 758 33.89 -31.50 -16.46
CA PHE A 758 33.39 -31.79 -17.80
C PHE A 758 32.60 -33.12 -17.92
N ARG A 759 32.78 -34.07 -16.99
CA ARG A 759 32.03 -35.34 -16.91
C ARG A 759 30.71 -35.21 -16.15
N GLU A 760 30.58 -34.21 -15.29
CA GLU A 760 29.38 -33.97 -14.50
C GLU A 760 28.31 -33.26 -15.32
N LYS A 761 27.10 -33.80 -15.27
CA LYS A 761 25.93 -33.22 -15.94
C LYS A 761 25.25 -32.23 -15.00
N PHE A 762 24.80 -31.09 -15.51
CA PHE A 762 24.18 -30.07 -14.67
C PHE A 762 22.67 -30.00 -14.89
N HIS A 763 21.89 -30.11 -13.82
CA HIS A 763 20.45 -29.90 -13.83
C HIS A 763 20.10 -28.58 -13.13
N PRO A 764 19.67 -27.55 -13.88
CA PRO A 764 19.24 -26.29 -13.28
C PRO A 764 17.99 -26.49 -12.42
N LEU A 765 18.02 -26.05 -11.16
CA LEU A 765 16.86 -25.98 -10.29
C LEU A 765 16.49 -24.51 -10.09
N ILE A 766 15.25 -24.14 -10.40
CA ILE A 766 14.79 -22.75 -10.37
C ILE A 766 13.96 -22.52 -9.12
N GLN A 767 14.20 -21.39 -8.44
CA GLN A 767 13.50 -20.97 -7.23
C GLN A 767 12.85 -19.62 -7.47
N LEU A 768 11.63 -19.47 -6.98
CA LEU A 768 10.85 -18.25 -7.06
C LEU A 768 11.02 -17.44 -5.76
N TYR A 769 11.22 -16.15 -5.91
CA TYR A 769 11.36 -15.19 -4.82
C TYR A 769 10.40 -14.01 -5.02
N ASN A 770 10.02 -13.38 -3.92
CA ASN A 770 9.32 -12.09 -3.86
C ASN A 770 10.02 -11.15 -2.86
N GLU A 771 9.42 -10.00 -2.56
CA GLU A 771 9.94 -9.02 -1.59
C GLU A 771 10.15 -9.61 -0.17
N ASN A 772 9.41 -10.68 0.16
CA ASN A 772 9.45 -11.34 1.47
C ASN A 772 10.43 -12.52 1.51
N GLY A 773 11.07 -12.86 0.39
CA GLY A 773 12.07 -13.92 0.29
C GLY A 773 11.61 -15.09 -0.59
N TYR A 774 12.06 -16.30 -0.23
CA TYR A 774 11.77 -17.53 -0.99
C TYR A 774 10.28 -17.87 -0.92
N VAL A 775 9.70 -18.20 -2.08
CA VAL A 775 8.29 -18.60 -2.23
C VAL A 775 8.19 -20.11 -2.45
N GLU A 776 8.76 -20.61 -3.55
CA GLU A 776 8.67 -22.02 -3.94
C GLU A 776 9.77 -22.44 -4.93
N ASP A 777 9.98 -23.75 -5.08
CA ASP A 777 10.79 -24.32 -6.16
C ASP A 777 9.91 -24.45 -7.41
N VAL A 778 10.33 -23.86 -8.53
CA VAL A 778 9.54 -23.81 -9.77
C VAL A 778 9.44 -25.20 -10.40
N GLU A 779 8.22 -25.71 -10.53
CA GLU A 779 7.97 -27.07 -11.03
C GLU A 779 7.66 -27.12 -12.53
N VAL A 780 7.32 -25.98 -13.12
CA VAL A 780 6.89 -25.86 -14.53
C VAL A 780 8.05 -25.92 -15.53
N ASN A 781 7.71 -26.03 -16.81
CA ASN A 781 8.66 -26.07 -17.90
C ASN A 781 9.38 -24.73 -18.09
N PHE A 782 10.69 -24.78 -18.30
CA PHE A 782 11.54 -23.64 -18.63
C PHE A 782 12.57 -24.03 -19.69
N ILE A 783 13.12 -23.01 -20.33
CA ILE A 783 14.17 -23.15 -21.35
C ILE A 783 15.45 -22.46 -20.89
N VAL A 784 16.56 -22.95 -21.41
CA VAL A 784 17.89 -22.36 -21.21
C VAL A 784 18.59 -22.14 -22.53
N TRP A 785 19.33 -21.03 -22.65
CA TRP A 785 20.17 -20.78 -23.81
C TRP A 785 21.40 -19.97 -23.44
N GLU A 786 22.47 -20.20 -24.18
CA GLU A 786 23.70 -19.42 -24.03
C GLU A 786 23.53 -18.05 -24.72
N ILE A 787 23.79 -16.97 -23.98
CA ILE A 787 23.46 -15.59 -24.39
C ILE A 787 24.44 -14.99 -25.41
N HIS A 788 25.66 -15.51 -25.48
CA HIS A 788 26.70 -15.10 -26.44
C HIS A 788 26.65 -15.91 -27.75
N GLY A 789 25.69 -16.83 -27.89
CA GLY A 789 25.46 -17.59 -29.10
C GLY A 789 26.30 -18.86 -29.21
N ARG A 790 26.82 -19.40 -28.10
CA ARG A 790 27.50 -20.70 -28.08
C ARG A 790 26.51 -21.85 -28.37
N ASP A 791 26.95 -22.90 -29.05
CA ASP A 791 26.13 -24.06 -29.49
C ASP A 791 26.78 -25.44 -29.36
N ASP A 792 27.87 -25.54 -28.62
CA ASP A 792 28.65 -26.77 -28.39
C ASP A 792 28.21 -27.58 -27.15
N TYR A 793 27.23 -27.09 -26.40
CA TYR A 793 26.55 -27.83 -25.32
C TYR A 793 25.36 -28.64 -25.85
N SER A 794 24.91 -29.64 -25.09
CA SER A 794 23.73 -30.42 -25.44
C SER A 794 22.91 -30.83 -24.21
N PHE A 795 21.90 -31.66 -24.43
CA PHE A 795 21.01 -32.19 -23.40
C PHE A 795 21.14 -33.72 -23.33
N ASN A 796 21.08 -34.29 -22.13
CA ASN A 796 21.29 -35.74 -21.93
C ASN A 796 20.10 -36.61 -22.38
N THR A 797 18.91 -36.02 -22.52
CA THR A 797 17.64 -36.72 -22.76
C THR A 797 17.11 -36.38 -24.15
N THR A 798 16.50 -37.36 -24.82
CA THR A 798 15.86 -37.17 -26.14
C THR A 798 14.35 -37.00 -25.99
N MET A 799 13.70 -36.39 -26.99
CA MET A 799 12.23 -36.20 -26.98
C MET A 799 11.47 -37.50 -26.70
N LYS A 800 11.93 -38.63 -27.29
CA LYS A 800 11.37 -39.97 -27.06
C LYS A 800 11.49 -40.43 -25.60
N LYS A 801 12.63 -40.20 -24.96
CA LYS A 801 12.84 -40.57 -23.54
C LYS A 801 12.04 -39.68 -22.60
N SER A 802 11.81 -38.43 -22.98
CA SER A 802 10.94 -37.49 -22.26
C SER A 802 9.44 -37.77 -22.45
N GLY A 803 9.06 -38.75 -23.29
CA GLY A 803 7.67 -39.15 -23.49
C GLY A 803 6.90 -38.33 -24.54
N CYS A 804 7.59 -37.55 -25.37
CA CYS A 804 6.95 -36.80 -26.45
C CYS A 804 6.30 -37.73 -27.48
N LEU A 805 5.10 -37.36 -27.93
CA LEU A 805 4.36 -38.03 -29.00
C LEU A 805 4.63 -37.38 -30.37
N ASN A 806 4.81 -36.06 -30.38
CA ASN A 806 5.18 -35.25 -31.54
C ASN A 806 6.53 -34.55 -31.32
N GLU A 807 7.13 -34.02 -32.39
CA GLU A 807 8.37 -33.24 -32.28
C GLU A 807 8.16 -32.02 -31.38
N ALA A 808 9.01 -31.89 -30.34
CA ALA A 808 8.99 -30.74 -29.44
C ALA A 808 9.65 -29.51 -30.09
N GLN A 809 9.29 -28.32 -29.62
CA GLN A 809 9.96 -27.09 -30.04
C GLN A 809 11.42 -27.10 -29.59
N THR A 810 12.29 -26.60 -30.46
CA THR A 810 13.73 -26.39 -30.23
C THR A 810 14.13 -24.98 -30.59
N TRP A 811 15.22 -24.45 -30.03
CA TRP A 811 15.77 -23.14 -30.36
C TRP A 811 16.00 -22.98 -31.87
N LYS A 812 16.47 -24.03 -32.54
CA LYS A 812 16.68 -24.02 -34.00
C LYS A 812 15.36 -23.84 -34.77
N SER A 813 14.30 -24.53 -34.35
CA SER A 813 12.98 -24.40 -34.98
C SER A 813 12.35 -23.03 -34.71
N MET A 814 12.42 -22.54 -33.47
CA MET A 814 11.79 -21.31 -33.03
C MET A 814 12.47 -20.06 -33.60
N THR A 815 13.81 -20.04 -33.63
CA THR A 815 14.55 -18.94 -34.27
C THR A 815 14.37 -18.90 -35.78
N LYS A 816 14.17 -20.05 -36.43
CA LYS A 816 13.86 -20.11 -37.86
C LYS A 816 12.45 -19.58 -38.15
N LEU A 817 11.48 -19.93 -37.32
CA LEU A 817 10.09 -19.45 -37.42
C LEU A 817 10.01 -17.94 -37.16
N ASN A 818 10.71 -17.47 -36.12
CA ASN A 818 10.66 -16.09 -35.63
C ASN A 818 11.93 -15.30 -35.96
N LYS A 819 12.46 -15.45 -37.18
CA LYS A 819 13.74 -14.85 -37.62
C LYS A 819 13.79 -13.32 -37.52
N HIS A 820 12.62 -12.67 -37.47
CA HIS A 820 12.47 -11.22 -37.36
C HIS A 820 12.58 -10.70 -35.92
N LEU A 821 12.51 -11.58 -34.91
CA LEU A 821 12.58 -11.21 -33.50
C LEU A 821 14.00 -11.42 -32.92
N PRO A 822 14.38 -10.66 -31.88
CA PRO A 822 15.53 -10.98 -31.05
C PRO A 822 15.44 -12.40 -30.47
N LEU A 823 16.59 -13.03 -30.20
CA LEU A 823 16.65 -14.39 -29.66
C LEU A 823 15.80 -14.57 -28.38
N GLU A 824 15.77 -13.56 -27.51
CA GLU A 824 15.05 -13.61 -26.21
C GLU A 824 13.52 -13.61 -26.37
N GLU A 825 13.02 -13.15 -27.51
CA GLU A 825 11.61 -13.06 -27.88
C GLU A 825 11.20 -14.15 -28.89
N ALA A 826 12.18 -14.87 -29.45
CA ALA A 826 11.91 -15.91 -30.43
C ALA A 826 11.20 -17.14 -29.83
N TRP A 827 11.34 -17.38 -28.52
CA TRP A 827 10.70 -18.47 -27.80
C TRP A 827 10.29 -18.05 -26.38
N GLY A 828 9.04 -18.32 -26.03
CA GLY A 828 8.48 -17.97 -24.73
C GLY A 828 7.10 -18.57 -24.49
N PRO A 829 6.46 -18.22 -23.36
CA PRO A 829 5.11 -18.69 -23.04
C PRO A 829 4.09 -18.40 -24.13
N GLU A 830 4.22 -17.26 -24.80
CA GLU A 830 3.33 -16.77 -25.86
C GLU A 830 3.20 -17.70 -27.08
N ASN A 831 4.18 -18.58 -27.30
CA ASN A 831 4.20 -19.49 -28.44
C ASN A 831 4.55 -20.94 -28.06
N TYR A 832 4.50 -21.26 -26.76
CA TYR A 832 4.79 -22.61 -26.26
C TYR A 832 3.72 -23.62 -26.66
N LYS A 833 4.15 -24.81 -27.10
CA LYS A 833 3.32 -25.98 -27.37
C LYS A 833 3.94 -27.23 -26.78
N HIS A 834 3.17 -27.96 -25.97
CA HIS A 834 3.61 -29.22 -25.40
C HIS A 834 3.64 -30.34 -26.45
N CYS A 835 4.58 -31.28 -26.31
CA CYS A 835 4.78 -32.40 -27.26
C CYS A 835 3.95 -33.65 -26.93
N PHE A 836 3.14 -33.62 -25.87
CA PHE A 836 2.47 -34.78 -25.28
C PHE A 836 1.04 -35.04 -25.81
N SER A 837 0.58 -34.28 -26.81
CA SER A 837 -0.76 -34.43 -27.39
C SER A 837 -0.67 -34.91 -28.84
N TYR A 838 -1.52 -35.88 -29.21
CA TYR A 838 -1.68 -36.33 -30.59
C TYR A 838 -2.34 -35.26 -31.48
N ALA A 839 -3.11 -34.34 -30.89
CA ALA A 839 -3.83 -33.30 -31.62
C ALA A 839 -2.97 -32.08 -31.98
N ILE A 840 -1.82 -31.92 -31.30
CA ILE A 840 -0.99 -30.72 -31.37
C ILE A 840 0.45 -31.12 -31.69
N GLY A 841 0.97 -30.72 -32.86
CA GLY A 841 2.37 -30.91 -33.24
C GLY A 841 2.56 -31.56 -34.60
N LYS A 842 3.82 -31.62 -35.04
CA LYS A 842 4.22 -32.32 -36.28
C LYS A 842 4.77 -33.70 -35.93
N PRO A 843 4.39 -34.76 -36.67
CA PRO A 843 5.11 -36.02 -36.63
C PRO A 843 6.55 -35.78 -37.13
N GLY A 844 7.55 -36.09 -36.31
CA GLY A 844 8.95 -35.76 -36.59
C GLY A 844 9.93 -36.69 -35.87
N ASP A 845 11.23 -36.35 -35.93
CA ASP A 845 12.29 -37.17 -35.33
C ASP A 845 12.38 -36.98 -33.80
N LEU A 846 11.85 -37.96 -33.06
CA LEU A 846 11.86 -37.97 -31.60
C LEU A 846 13.23 -38.32 -30.99
N ASN A 847 14.26 -38.59 -31.80
CA ASN A 847 15.61 -38.85 -31.31
C ASN A 847 16.42 -37.57 -31.06
N GLN A 848 15.91 -36.41 -31.45
CA GLN A 848 16.54 -35.13 -31.16
C GLN A 848 16.64 -34.88 -29.64
N PRO A 849 17.64 -34.08 -29.19
CA PRO A 849 17.73 -33.64 -27.80
C PRO A 849 16.46 -32.89 -27.38
N TYR A 850 15.98 -33.16 -26.16
CA TYR A 850 14.88 -32.41 -25.58
C TYR A 850 15.45 -31.16 -24.90
N GLU A 851 15.08 -29.96 -25.35
CA GLU A 851 15.68 -28.70 -24.87
C GLU A 851 14.90 -28.04 -23.72
N ILE A 852 13.76 -28.62 -23.32
CA ILE A 852 12.90 -28.12 -22.26
C ILE A 852 13.26 -28.84 -20.95
N ILE A 853 13.44 -28.08 -19.88
CA ILE A 853 13.77 -28.60 -18.55
C ILE A 853 12.61 -28.28 -17.60
N ASN A 854 12.32 -29.19 -16.68
CA ASN A 854 11.48 -28.93 -15.52
C ASN A 854 12.07 -29.68 -14.31
N LYS A 855 11.50 -29.47 -13.12
CA LYS A 855 12.02 -30.05 -11.88
C LYS A 855 12.08 -31.58 -11.87
N SER A 856 11.21 -32.26 -12.62
CA SER A 856 11.01 -33.72 -12.54
C SER A 856 11.55 -34.52 -13.73
N ASN A 857 11.81 -33.88 -14.87
CA ASN A 857 12.16 -34.58 -16.12
C ASN A 857 13.62 -35.03 -16.20
N HIS A 858 14.43 -34.76 -15.16
CA HIS A 858 15.84 -35.11 -15.04
C HIS A 858 16.66 -34.83 -16.32
N ASN A 859 16.29 -33.79 -17.06
CA ASN A 859 17.01 -33.35 -18.24
C ASN A 859 18.20 -32.48 -17.80
N HIS A 860 19.42 -32.85 -18.20
CA HIS A 860 20.65 -32.18 -17.77
C HIS A 860 21.39 -31.60 -18.96
N LEU A 861 22.04 -30.46 -18.74
CA LEU A 861 23.06 -29.91 -19.62
C LEU A 861 24.30 -30.79 -19.60
N VAL A 862 24.84 -31.05 -20.79
CA VAL A 862 26.07 -31.81 -21.00
C VAL A 862 27.07 -30.99 -21.81
N TRP A 863 28.34 -31.20 -21.49
CA TRP A 863 29.46 -30.41 -21.98
C TRP A 863 30.31 -31.19 -23.00
N PRO A 864 31.03 -30.49 -23.89
CA PRO A 864 32.05 -31.12 -24.73
C PRO A 864 33.21 -31.68 -23.88
N LEU A 865 33.81 -32.79 -24.33
CA LEU A 865 34.86 -33.51 -23.57
C LEU A 865 36.28 -33.05 -23.92
N ASP A 866 36.44 -32.34 -25.03
CA ASP A 866 37.72 -31.99 -25.65
C ASP A 866 38.26 -30.62 -25.22
N HIS A 867 37.45 -29.79 -24.57
CA HIS A 867 37.87 -28.46 -24.11
C HIS A 867 37.06 -27.94 -22.91
N SER A 868 37.65 -27.03 -22.14
CA SER A 868 36.96 -26.26 -21.09
C SER A 868 36.31 -25.01 -21.67
N GLY A 869 35.24 -24.54 -21.03
CA GLY A 869 34.49 -23.39 -21.50
C GLY A 869 33.82 -22.62 -20.37
N MET A 870 33.75 -21.30 -20.56
CA MET A 870 32.85 -20.43 -19.82
C MET A 870 31.53 -20.34 -20.60
N TYR A 871 30.42 -20.61 -19.92
CA TYR A 871 29.06 -20.59 -20.47
C TYR A 871 28.21 -19.63 -19.65
N VAL A 872 27.50 -18.72 -20.31
CA VAL A 872 26.56 -17.83 -19.63
C VAL A 872 25.15 -18.12 -20.15
N PHE A 873 24.34 -18.73 -19.31
CA PHE A 873 22.99 -19.16 -19.65
C PHE A 873 21.96 -18.16 -19.15
N ARG A 874 20.95 -17.90 -19.98
CA ARG A 874 19.70 -17.31 -19.53
C ARG A 874 18.63 -18.40 -19.41
N VAL A 875 17.83 -18.30 -18.36
CA VAL A 875 16.63 -19.11 -18.11
C VAL A 875 15.41 -18.26 -18.39
N LYS A 876 14.37 -18.86 -18.99
CA LYS A 876 13.03 -18.27 -19.12
C LYS A 876 11.97 -19.33 -18.83
N ILE A 877 10.99 -18.99 -18.01
CA ILE A 877 9.82 -19.86 -17.79
C ILE A 877 9.01 -19.93 -19.08
N LEU A 878 8.57 -21.14 -19.44
CA LEU A 878 7.92 -21.43 -20.71
C LEU A 878 6.42 -21.69 -20.56
N ASP A 879 5.96 -22.03 -19.37
CA ASP A 879 4.54 -22.33 -19.11
C ASP A 879 3.66 -21.05 -19.16
N PRO A 880 2.68 -20.97 -20.08
CA PRO A 880 1.80 -19.81 -20.23
C PRO A 880 0.83 -19.61 -19.08
N ASN A 881 0.57 -20.63 -18.26
CA ASN A 881 -0.35 -20.56 -17.13
C ASN A 881 0.36 -20.31 -15.79
N TYR A 882 1.69 -20.20 -15.77
CA TYR A 882 2.44 -20.08 -14.52
C TYR A 882 2.47 -18.67 -13.94
N SER A 883 2.71 -17.64 -14.76
CA SER A 883 2.81 -16.26 -14.27
C SER A 883 2.46 -15.23 -15.35
N PHE A 884 1.97 -14.06 -14.92
CA PHE A 884 1.92 -12.87 -15.76
C PHE A 884 3.30 -12.21 -15.95
N CYS A 885 4.25 -12.46 -15.05
CA CYS A 885 5.59 -11.89 -15.13
C CYS A 885 6.47 -12.57 -16.18
N ASN A 886 7.31 -11.78 -16.85
CA ASN A 886 8.40 -12.31 -17.68
C ASN A 886 9.57 -12.78 -16.80
N LEU A 887 9.41 -13.96 -16.21
CA LEU A 887 10.37 -14.54 -15.28
C LEU A 887 11.61 -15.06 -16.03
N THR A 888 12.71 -14.32 -15.91
CA THR A 888 14.01 -14.68 -16.47
C THR A 888 15.13 -14.50 -15.45
N THR A 889 16.19 -15.29 -15.58
CA THR A 889 17.40 -15.14 -14.75
C THR A 889 18.63 -15.60 -15.51
N ILE A 890 19.81 -15.18 -15.07
CA ILE A 890 21.10 -15.49 -15.71
C ILE A 890 22.00 -16.19 -14.70
N PHE A 891 22.72 -17.20 -15.16
CA PHE A 891 23.74 -17.90 -14.39
C PHE A 891 24.91 -18.29 -15.29
N ALA A 892 26.09 -18.47 -14.71
CA ALA A 892 27.31 -18.80 -15.45
C ALA A 892 27.92 -20.11 -14.96
N ILE A 893 28.45 -20.92 -15.89
CA ILE A 893 29.14 -22.17 -15.58
C ILE A 893 30.53 -22.14 -16.20
N GLU A 894 31.54 -22.50 -15.40
CA GLU A 894 32.90 -22.75 -15.84
C GLU A 894 33.16 -24.25 -15.82
N THR A 895 33.33 -24.86 -17.00
CA THR A 895 33.72 -26.27 -17.06
C THR A 895 35.22 -26.43 -16.89
N PHE A 896 35.66 -27.44 -16.15
CA PHE A 896 37.07 -27.75 -15.98
C PHE A 896 37.35 -29.23 -16.23
N GLY A 897 38.61 -29.52 -16.58
CA GLY A 897 39.04 -30.82 -17.07
C GLY A 897 38.83 -30.96 -18.58
N MET A 898 39.74 -31.69 -19.23
CA MET A 898 39.68 -31.98 -20.67
C MET A 898 40.28 -33.37 -20.90
N ILE A 899 39.74 -34.11 -21.88
CA ILE A 899 40.44 -35.25 -22.45
C ILE A 899 41.25 -34.72 -23.62
N PRO A 900 42.59 -34.58 -23.50
CA PRO A 900 43.39 -34.08 -24.61
C PRO A 900 43.24 -35.05 -25.78
N SER A 901 42.75 -34.54 -26.92
CA SER A 901 42.72 -35.32 -28.15
C SER A 901 44.15 -35.75 -28.48
N PRO A 902 44.43 -37.05 -28.66
CA PRO A 902 45.78 -37.49 -28.97
C PRO A 902 46.23 -36.83 -30.27
N SER A 903 47.34 -36.10 -30.23
CA SER A 903 47.89 -35.45 -31.42
C SER A 903 48.14 -36.51 -32.49
N ALA A 904 47.53 -36.35 -33.66
CA ALA A 904 47.72 -37.26 -34.79
C ALA A 904 49.21 -37.42 -35.14
N TYR A 905 50.01 -36.37 -34.94
CA TYR A 905 51.46 -36.41 -35.08
C TYR A 905 52.14 -37.28 -34.01
N LEU A 906 51.73 -37.20 -32.75
CA LEU A 906 52.26 -38.04 -31.67
C LEU A 906 51.89 -39.51 -31.88
N VAL A 907 50.65 -39.80 -32.30
CA VAL A 907 50.21 -41.17 -32.62
C VAL A 907 50.97 -41.71 -33.83
N ALA A 908 51.11 -40.92 -34.89
CA ALA A 908 51.89 -41.31 -36.07
C ALA A 908 53.38 -41.50 -35.77
N ALA A 909 53.98 -40.61 -34.96
CA ALA A 909 55.37 -40.73 -34.54
C ALA A 909 55.58 -41.98 -33.67
N PHE A 910 54.67 -42.27 -32.74
CA PHE A 910 54.75 -43.47 -31.91
C PHE A 910 54.61 -44.75 -32.74
N LEU A 911 53.65 -44.80 -33.67
CA LEU A 911 53.51 -45.93 -34.61
C LEU A 911 54.74 -46.10 -35.51
N PHE A 912 55.34 -45.00 -35.97
CA PHE A 912 56.57 -45.03 -36.75
C PHE A 912 57.75 -45.58 -35.94
N LEU A 913 57.87 -45.18 -34.67
CA LEU A 913 58.89 -45.67 -33.74
C LEU A 913 58.71 -47.17 -33.44
N LEU A 914 57.46 -47.62 -33.28
CA LEU A 914 57.11 -49.03 -33.10
C LEU A 914 57.45 -49.86 -34.34
N MET A 915 57.16 -49.35 -35.54
CA MET A 915 57.57 -49.97 -36.81
C MET A 915 59.08 -50.08 -36.95
N LEU A 916 59.83 -49.03 -36.59
CA LEU A 916 61.30 -49.02 -36.58
C LEU A 916 61.87 -50.05 -35.60
N LEU A 917 61.28 -50.16 -34.40
CA LEU A 917 61.68 -51.10 -33.37
C LEU A 917 61.40 -52.55 -33.82
N PHE A 918 60.26 -52.80 -34.46
CA PHE A 918 59.95 -54.10 -35.04
C PHE A 918 60.93 -54.47 -36.16
N PHE A 919 61.26 -53.53 -37.05
CA PHE A 919 62.23 -53.74 -38.12
C PHE A 919 63.63 -54.02 -37.58
N THR A 920 64.07 -53.29 -36.55
CA THR A 920 65.39 -53.52 -35.93
C THR A 920 65.46 -54.88 -35.23
N ILE A 921 64.41 -55.29 -34.50
CA ILE A 921 64.33 -56.64 -33.90
C ILE A 921 64.37 -57.71 -35.00
N LEU A 922 63.68 -57.51 -36.12
CA LEU A 922 63.62 -58.48 -37.22
C LEU A 922 64.96 -58.58 -37.96
N VAL A 923 65.67 -57.46 -38.14
CA VAL A 923 67.03 -57.44 -38.69
C VAL A 923 68.03 -58.10 -37.74
N LEU A 924 67.97 -57.79 -36.44
CA LEU A 924 68.83 -58.40 -35.42
C LEU A 924 68.57 -59.91 -35.28
N SER A 925 67.30 -60.35 -35.34
CA SER A 925 66.96 -61.78 -35.31
C SER A 925 67.43 -62.50 -36.55
N TYR A 926 67.37 -61.86 -37.73
CA TYR A 926 67.94 -62.40 -38.97
C TYR A 926 69.47 -62.58 -38.89
N PHE A 927 70.19 -61.60 -38.35
CA PHE A 927 71.64 -61.72 -38.14
C PHE A 927 71.99 -62.75 -37.06
N HIS A 928 71.20 -62.87 -36.00
CA HIS A 928 71.37 -63.91 -34.99
C HIS A 928 71.10 -65.32 -35.55
N TYR A 929 70.04 -65.46 -36.36
CA TYR A 929 69.74 -66.67 -37.11
C TYR A 929 70.87 -67.04 -38.08
N MET A 930 71.40 -66.09 -38.85
CA MET A 930 72.53 -66.32 -39.75
C MET A 930 73.83 -66.70 -39.03
N ARG A 931 74.04 -66.19 -37.81
CA ARG A 931 75.18 -66.57 -36.96
C ARG A 931 75.05 -68.04 -36.50
N ILE A 932 73.89 -68.45 -36.02
CA ILE A 932 73.60 -69.84 -35.64
C ILE A 932 73.66 -70.76 -36.87
N TYR A 933 73.06 -70.35 -37.98
CA TYR A 933 73.05 -71.12 -39.23
C TYR A 933 74.47 -71.36 -39.78
N ARG A 934 75.40 -70.41 -39.59
CA ARG A 934 76.83 -70.58 -39.95
C ARG A 934 77.60 -71.50 -38.99
N GLU A 935 77.23 -71.57 -37.70
CA GLU A 935 77.86 -72.49 -36.74
C GLU A 935 77.52 -73.97 -36.99
N TYR A 936 76.43 -74.28 -37.71
CA TYR A 936 75.97 -75.65 -37.96
C TYR A 936 76.34 -76.24 -39.35
N ILE A 937 77.04 -75.51 -40.22
CA ILE A 937 77.39 -75.99 -41.58
C ILE A 937 78.76 -76.70 -41.66
N TYR A 938 79.63 -76.60 -40.65
CA TYR A 938 80.93 -77.28 -40.65
C TYR A 938 81.21 -78.09 -39.38
N VAL A 939 80.54 -79.25 -39.22
CA VAL A 939 81.15 -80.43 -38.55
C VAL A 939 80.59 -81.71 -39.19
N PRO A 940 81.43 -82.56 -39.81
CA PRO A 940 81.02 -83.88 -40.30
C PRO A 940 81.00 -84.93 -39.18
N PHE A 941 80.01 -85.83 -39.25
CA PHE A 941 79.92 -87.07 -38.47
C PHE A 941 81.11 -87.99 -38.78
N TYR A 942 81.81 -88.51 -37.76
CA TYR A 942 82.11 -89.96 -37.66
C TYR A 942 82.51 -90.41 -36.25
N LYS A 943 81.84 -91.49 -35.84
CA LYS A 943 81.97 -92.38 -34.67
C LYS A 943 83.39 -92.83 -34.30
N SER A 944 83.60 -93.16 -33.01
CA SER A 944 84.12 -94.48 -32.59
C SER A 944 83.91 -94.74 -31.08
N GLU A 945 83.91 -96.03 -30.75
CA GLU A 945 83.52 -96.79 -29.56
C GLU A 945 84.34 -96.61 -28.26
N ARG A 946 83.74 -97.04 -27.13
CA ARG A 946 84.26 -97.84 -25.97
C ARG A 946 85.58 -97.36 -25.31
N LYS A 947 85.85 -97.42 -24.00
CA LYS A 947 85.34 -98.06 -22.77
C LYS A 947 86.16 -97.43 -21.58
N PRO A 948 85.92 -97.79 -20.30
CA PRO A 948 86.11 -96.91 -19.13
C PRO A 948 87.38 -97.20 -18.30
N LYS A 949 87.78 -96.26 -17.42
CA LYS A 949 87.93 -96.41 -15.94
C LYS A 949 88.73 -95.29 -15.27
N ASN A 950 88.24 -94.94 -14.08
CA ASN A 950 88.90 -94.55 -12.82
C ASN A 950 90.15 -93.66 -12.85
N ASN A 951 90.07 -92.48 -12.23
CA ASN A 951 90.28 -92.33 -10.77
C ASN A 951 89.51 -91.13 -10.25
#